data_AF-A0A0F8CPV8-F1
#
_entry.id   AF-A0A0F8CPV8-F1
#
_cell.length_a   1.000
_cell.length_b   1.000
_cell.length_c   1.000
_cell.angle_alpha   90.00
_cell.angle_beta   90.00
_cell.angle_gamma   90.00
#
_symmetry.space_group_name_H-M   'P 1'
#
loop_
_entity.id
_entity.type
_entity.pdbx_description
1 polymer ?
#
loop_
_entity_poly.entity_id
_entity_poly.type
_entity_poly.pdbx_seq_one_letter_code
_entity_poly.pdbx_strand_id
1 'polypeptide(L)'
;MRLHTILAFVASVAAVDITVSSSGGNKTSGHQYGFLHEDINNSGDGGIYAELIRNRAFQFSDAFPVSLDGWASVNSQLSLQNVEPPLSSALTTSVRVTPASGASTAGLSNDGYWGMSVKKQRYIGSFWVHGGYKGSFNASFVSALDGTLFGSVSIESKSVEGSWTEHEVNFVPTLDAPNSNNTFVITFETAGLAGSALDFNLVCVFPPTYKNRQNGLRTDLAEVIADIKPRFFRFPGGNMLEGNTVATRWDWKQSLGPLKDRPGFPGVWGYQQTNGLGLLEYLYWAEDMGMESVLAVWGGLALDGTNIAEEDLQPYIDDALNEIEFVVGSETSTWGAKRAALGRKEPFKLNFVEVGNEDWLEGGAAGWEAYKKYRFPMFQKAILAKYPTMTIISSGATSDGYPDIPQPALGDYHPYRTPDDLVKEFSRFDNDAIGHIVGEVAAVHPNGGTGWNGPIRECPWWIGSVGEAISLIGYERNADRVRGSFYAPIIRSLDRYQWPATLVQFAADPALTTRSTSWHIWHLVGSKQLVNTLPATKEFDPLFYVAGVSEESTMVWKGAAYNTTDDRDIGRPQPTLGAIEAFGILISIVIGSGIFTSPGSIDTNVPSPGASLVVWLVGGLLAWTGASTVAELGTAIPGEGGVQPYLQYIYGDVFGFLAAWTWTVAVMPATLAILSIVFVDSIFSALNAAPAVFTLTADSMWLMRKSLSVAILMLVSLANCISTKASTRLNNFFVVAKFASIAFVVLAGLAVVVVQVAHGTEPIEAGGHDWSQKPWFAARISVNPDGSETDWTRLSHWELLGHYSAALYGALWAYSGWDKAVYVSAELRDPVRQLPLAINTAIPTIIFAFIAAIASYYVLLPWNEVSTTDSVAVVSD
;
A
#
# COMPACT_ATOMS: atom_id res chain seq x y z
N MET A 1 -31.02 5.11 -1.86
CA MET A 1 -30.61 4.39 -0.64
C MET A 1 -31.84 3.67 -0.12
N ARG A 2 -31.81 2.34 0.03
CA ARG A 2 -33.00 1.53 0.37
C ARG A 2 -33.40 1.77 1.83
N LEU A 3 -34.69 1.70 2.11
CA LEU A 3 -35.40 1.86 3.41
C LEU A 3 -34.85 1.04 4.61
N HIS A 4 -33.76 0.29 4.43
CA HIS A 4 -33.15 -0.59 5.43
C HIS A 4 -32.33 0.17 6.49
N THR A 5 -32.01 1.45 6.28
CA THR A 5 -31.16 2.22 7.20
C THR A 5 -31.93 2.80 8.40
N ILE A 6 -33.26 2.97 8.32
CA ILE A 6 -34.05 3.51 9.44
C ILE A 6 -34.46 2.41 10.45
N LEU A 7 -34.47 1.14 10.03
CA LEU A 7 -34.63 -0.02 10.93
C LEU A 7 -33.32 -0.48 11.59
N ALA A 8 -32.19 0.18 11.30
CA ALA A 8 -30.86 -0.24 11.76
C ALA A 8 -30.59 -0.05 13.27
N PHE A 9 -31.52 0.50 14.05
CA PHE A 9 -31.40 0.56 15.51
C PHE A 9 -32.04 -0.63 16.25
N VAL A 10 -32.62 -1.60 15.53
CA VAL A 10 -32.99 -2.91 16.08
C VAL A 10 -32.53 -4.01 15.12
N ALA A 11 -31.24 -4.01 14.76
CA ALA A 11 -30.62 -5.28 14.42
C ALA A 11 -30.54 -6.06 15.73
N SER A 12 -31.35 -7.10 15.89
CA SER A 12 -31.06 -8.13 16.89
C SER A 12 -29.70 -8.72 16.52
N VAL A 13 -28.63 -8.19 17.09
CA VAL A 13 -27.32 -8.83 17.05
C VAL A 13 -27.52 -10.13 17.82
N ALA A 14 -27.66 -11.24 17.09
CA ALA A 14 -27.51 -12.55 17.71
C ALA A 14 -26.05 -12.64 18.15
N ALA A 15 -25.79 -12.36 19.42
CA ALA A 15 -24.47 -12.56 20.00
C ALA A 15 -24.16 -14.06 19.93
N VAL A 16 -22.96 -14.41 19.44
CA VAL A 16 -22.46 -15.78 19.49
C VAL A 16 -21.60 -15.90 20.74
N ASP A 17 -22.06 -16.68 21.72
CA ASP A 17 -21.32 -16.92 22.96
C ASP A 17 -20.29 -18.04 22.76
N ILE A 18 -19.01 -17.66 22.63
CA ILE A 18 -17.90 -18.62 22.53
C ILE A 18 -17.35 -18.88 23.93
N THR A 19 -17.49 -20.11 24.40
CA THR A 19 -16.86 -20.57 25.64
C THR A 19 -15.59 -21.32 25.31
N VAL A 20 -14.44 -20.86 25.83
CA VAL A 20 -13.15 -21.53 25.72
C VAL A 20 -12.81 -22.18 27.05
N SER A 21 -12.51 -23.48 27.04
CA SER A 21 -12.07 -24.20 28.23
C SER A 21 -10.67 -23.73 28.63
N SER A 22 -10.43 -23.55 29.94
CA SER A 22 -9.11 -23.20 30.47
C SER A 22 -8.09 -24.34 30.41
N SER A 23 -8.54 -25.56 30.14
CA SER A 23 -7.71 -26.77 30.02
C SER A 23 -8.37 -27.84 29.14
N GLY A 24 -7.62 -28.89 28.82
CA GLY A 24 -7.99 -29.86 27.80
C GLY A 24 -7.53 -29.41 26.40
N GLY A 25 -7.67 -30.29 25.40
CA GLY A 25 -7.18 -30.05 24.04
C GLY A 25 -5.85 -30.75 23.74
N ASN A 26 -5.30 -30.50 22.54
CA ASN A 26 -4.15 -31.25 22.03
C ASN A 26 -2.86 -30.44 22.21
N LYS A 27 -1.78 -31.11 22.63
CA LYS A 27 -0.44 -30.57 22.44
C LYS A 27 -0.18 -30.57 20.94
N THR A 28 0.14 -29.39 20.43
CA THR A 28 0.45 -29.22 19.01
C THR A 28 1.95 -29.29 18.78
N SER A 29 2.35 -29.42 17.52
CA SER A 29 3.75 -29.23 17.13
C SER A 29 4.15 -27.75 17.00
N GLY A 30 3.23 -26.82 17.30
CA GLY A 30 3.30 -25.44 16.84
C GLY A 30 3.12 -25.41 15.32
N HIS A 31 1.95 -25.03 14.82
CA HIS A 31 1.70 -24.94 13.37
C HIS A 31 2.61 -23.89 12.73
N GLN A 32 3.55 -24.31 11.88
CA GLN A 32 4.53 -23.40 11.31
C GLN A 32 3.97 -22.69 10.08
N TYR A 33 4.02 -21.37 10.07
CA TYR A 33 3.66 -20.56 8.90
C TYR A 33 4.93 -20.28 8.09
N GLY A 34 4.87 -20.52 6.80
CA GLY A 34 6.01 -20.36 5.90
C GLY A 34 5.59 -19.98 4.50
N PHE A 35 6.52 -20.14 3.58
CA PHE A 35 6.29 -19.92 2.16
C PHE A 35 7.16 -20.85 1.34
N LEU A 36 6.68 -21.14 0.14
CA LEU A 36 7.49 -21.76 -0.90
C LEU A 36 8.14 -20.66 -1.74
N HIS A 37 9.42 -20.83 -2.05
CA HIS A 37 10.05 -20.09 -3.13
C HIS A 37 10.51 -21.06 -4.20
N GLU A 38 10.08 -20.73 -5.41
CA GLU A 38 10.66 -21.14 -6.67
C GLU A 38 10.83 -19.88 -7.51
N ASP A 39 11.76 -19.88 -8.46
CA ASP A 39 11.99 -18.74 -9.34
C ASP A 39 10.93 -18.70 -10.47
N ILE A 40 9.74 -18.28 -10.05
CA ILE A 40 8.56 -17.90 -10.84
C ILE A 40 8.36 -16.39 -10.73
N ASN A 41 7.78 -15.73 -11.74
CA ASN A 41 7.45 -14.30 -11.70
C ASN A 41 8.63 -13.34 -11.51
N ASN A 42 9.84 -13.77 -11.92
CA ASN A 42 11.07 -13.09 -11.56
C ASN A 42 11.25 -12.94 -10.04
N SER A 43 10.79 -13.92 -9.26
CA SER A 43 10.93 -13.92 -7.80
C SER A 43 12.38 -14.13 -7.37
N GLY A 44 13.20 -14.87 -8.12
CA GLY A 44 14.63 -15.04 -7.91
C GLY A 44 15.39 -13.95 -8.66
N ASP A 45 15.79 -14.23 -9.90
CA ASP A 45 16.49 -13.29 -10.78
C ASP A 45 15.62 -12.07 -11.12
N GLY A 46 16.07 -10.89 -10.69
CA GLY A 46 15.34 -9.62 -10.78
C GLY A 46 14.40 -9.33 -9.61
N GLY A 47 14.26 -10.27 -8.69
CA GLY A 47 13.43 -10.17 -7.49
C GLY A 47 14.25 -10.21 -6.21
N ILE A 48 14.09 -11.28 -5.42
CA ILE A 48 14.73 -11.42 -4.11
C ILE A 48 16.25 -11.54 -4.24
N TYR A 49 16.79 -11.99 -5.36
CA TYR A 49 18.23 -11.97 -5.63
C TYR A 49 18.68 -10.55 -6.01
N ALA A 50 19.65 -10.00 -5.28
CA ALA A 50 19.96 -8.56 -5.35
C ALA A 50 20.80 -8.12 -6.57
N GLU A 51 21.10 -9.01 -7.53
CA GLU A 51 21.81 -8.65 -8.75
C GLU A 51 20.99 -7.62 -9.55
N LEU A 52 21.64 -6.51 -9.93
CA LEU A 52 20.99 -5.47 -10.72
C LEU A 52 21.14 -5.70 -12.22
N ILE A 53 22.18 -6.41 -12.65
CA ILE A 53 22.50 -6.61 -14.07
C ILE A 53 21.69 -7.78 -14.62
N ARG A 54 20.78 -7.47 -15.53
CA ARG A 54 20.03 -8.48 -16.28
C ARG A 54 20.91 -9.07 -17.37
N ASN A 55 20.78 -10.38 -17.63
CA ASN A 55 21.57 -11.08 -18.65
C ASN A 55 23.09 -10.84 -18.48
N ARG A 56 23.55 -10.90 -17.23
CA ARG A 56 24.91 -10.48 -16.81
C ARG A 56 26.08 -11.23 -17.46
N ALA A 57 25.84 -12.46 -17.90
CA ALA A 57 26.87 -13.39 -18.33
C ALA A 57 26.50 -14.14 -19.62
N PHE A 58 25.46 -13.69 -20.33
CA PHE A 58 25.03 -14.29 -21.61
C PHE A 58 24.79 -15.80 -21.51
N GLN A 59 24.28 -16.23 -20.36
CA GLN A 59 23.99 -17.64 -20.07
C GLN A 59 22.96 -18.17 -21.06
N PHE A 60 23.17 -19.42 -21.45
CA PHE A 60 22.46 -20.06 -22.56
C PHE A 60 21.72 -21.30 -22.10
N SER A 61 20.59 -21.57 -22.74
CA SER A 61 19.98 -22.89 -22.80
C SER A 61 19.29 -23.06 -24.15
N ASP A 62 18.93 -24.29 -24.52
CA ASP A 62 18.23 -24.55 -25.79
C ASP A 62 16.92 -23.76 -25.93
N ALA A 63 16.24 -23.50 -24.81
CA ALA A 63 15.01 -22.69 -24.76
C ALA A 63 15.28 -21.18 -24.83
N PHE A 64 16.47 -20.73 -24.37
CA PHE A 64 16.85 -19.33 -24.31
C PHE A 64 18.22 -19.11 -24.97
N PRO A 65 18.24 -18.91 -26.30
CA PRO A 65 19.45 -18.58 -27.03
C PRO A 65 20.14 -17.32 -26.50
N VAL A 66 21.47 -17.28 -26.63
CA VAL A 66 22.27 -16.12 -26.27
C VAL A 66 21.73 -14.89 -27.00
N SER A 67 21.54 -13.80 -26.26
CA SER A 67 21.05 -12.53 -26.80
C SER A 67 21.74 -11.34 -26.13
N LEU A 68 21.54 -10.16 -26.71
CA LEU A 68 21.91 -8.87 -26.10
C LEU A 68 20.74 -8.26 -25.30
N ASP A 69 19.76 -9.06 -24.87
CA ASP A 69 18.66 -8.54 -24.04
C ASP A 69 19.21 -7.84 -22.80
N GLY A 70 18.67 -6.64 -22.53
CA GLY A 70 19.12 -5.72 -21.49
C GLY A 70 20.41 -4.93 -21.79
N TRP A 71 21.11 -5.20 -22.88
CA TRP A 71 22.37 -4.53 -23.24
C TRP A 71 22.22 -3.56 -24.42
N ALA A 72 22.81 -2.37 -24.30
CA ALA A 72 22.88 -1.38 -25.37
C ALA A 72 24.29 -0.80 -25.54
N SER A 73 24.60 -0.31 -26.75
CA SER A 73 25.91 0.28 -27.04
C SER A 73 26.03 1.70 -26.49
N VAL A 74 27.25 2.06 -26.07
CA VAL A 74 27.63 3.44 -25.75
C VAL A 74 28.82 3.81 -26.62
N ASN A 75 28.59 4.63 -27.66
CA ASN A 75 29.63 5.00 -28.65
C ASN A 75 30.36 3.79 -29.26
N SER A 76 29.65 2.67 -29.43
CA SER A 76 30.19 1.38 -29.85
C SER A 76 29.20 0.58 -30.69
N GLN A 77 29.64 -0.57 -31.18
CA GLN A 77 28.82 -1.64 -31.72
C GLN A 77 29.01 -2.89 -30.85
N LEU A 78 27.90 -3.51 -30.43
CA LEU A 78 27.90 -4.75 -29.67
C LEU A 78 27.74 -5.96 -30.60
N SER A 79 28.49 -7.03 -30.34
CA SER A 79 28.28 -8.33 -31.00
C SER A 79 28.60 -9.47 -30.04
N LEU A 80 27.86 -10.57 -30.12
CA LEU A 80 28.14 -11.76 -29.31
C LEU A 80 29.32 -12.54 -29.90
N GLN A 81 30.24 -13.00 -29.05
CA GLN A 81 31.44 -13.71 -29.45
C GLN A 81 31.74 -14.91 -28.54
N ASN A 82 32.22 -15.98 -29.15
CA ASN A 82 32.80 -17.13 -28.46
C ASN A 82 34.33 -17.03 -28.53
N VAL A 83 34.90 -16.28 -27.60
CA VAL A 83 36.35 -16.06 -27.50
C VAL A 83 37.03 -17.32 -26.98
N GLU A 84 38.24 -17.62 -27.49
CA GLU A 84 39.05 -18.76 -27.03
C GLU A 84 40.32 -18.25 -26.32
N PRO A 85 40.56 -18.63 -25.05
CA PRO A 85 39.68 -19.45 -24.21
C PRO A 85 38.43 -18.68 -23.74
N PRO A 86 37.29 -19.36 -23.49
CA PRO A 86 36.13 -18.74 -22.86
C PRO A 86 36.44 -18.36 -21.41
N LEU A 87 35.58 -17.56 -20.78
CA LEU A 87 35.75 -17.19 -19.37
C LEU A 87 35.76 -18.44 -18.47
N SER A 88 34.89 -19.39 -18.77
CA SER A 88 34.87 -20.73 -18.18
C SER A 88 34.16 -21.71 -19.11
N SER A 89 34.16 -23.00 -18.76
CA SER A 89 33.33 -23.99 -19.45
C SER A 89 31.82 -23.75 -19.27
N ALA A 90 31.42 -22.97 -18.26
CA ALA A 90 30.02 -22.61 -18.00
C ALA A 90 29.59 -21.34 -18.74
N LEU A 91 30.52 -20.40 -18.95
CA LEU A 91 30.26 -19.09 -19.56
C LEU A 91 31.08 -18.94 -20.84
N THR A 92 30.53 -19.46 -21.93
CA THR A 92 31.22 -19.61 -23.22
C THR A 92 31.07 -18.40 -24.15
N THR A 93 30.02 -17.61 -23.96
CA THR A 93 29.71 -16.46 -24.82
C THR A 93 29.95 -15.15 -24.09
N SER A 94 30.45 -14.16 -24.81
CA SER A 94 30.78 -12.82 -24.33
C SER A 94 30.19 -11.75 -25.25
N VAL A 95 30.16 -10.49 -24.81
CA VAL A 95 29.83 -9.35 -25.67
C VAL A 95 31.09 -8.60 -26.07
N ARG A 96 31.32 -8.52 -27.38
CA ARG A 96 32.36 -7.67 -27.96
C ARG A 96 31.86 -6.24 -28.09
N VAL A 97 32.67 -5.31 -27.60
CA VAL A 97 32.46 -3.87 -27.68
C VAL A 97 33.49 -3.30 -28.65
N THR A 98 33.05 -3.01 -29.88
CA THR A 98 33.87 -2.39 -30.91
C THR A 98 33.59 -0.89 -30.93
N PRO A 99 34.59 0.00 -30.77
CA PRO A 99 34.35 1.44 -30.85
C PRO A 99 33.72 1.88 -32.17
N ALA A 100 32.80 2.85 -32.10
CA ALA A 100 32.29 3.49 -33.30
C ALA A 100 33.39 4.30 -34.01
N SER A 101 33.29 4.43 -35.34
CA SER A 101 34.29 5.15 -36.12
C SER A 101 34.47 6.58 -35.63
N GLY A 102 35.72 6.94 -35.28
CA GLY A 102 36.08 8.27 -34.78
C GLY A 102 35.70 8.56 -33.32
N ALA A 103 35.16 7.59 -32.57
CA ALA A 103 34.82 7.78 -31.17
C ALA A 103 36.08 7.83 -30.27
N SER A 104 36.14 8.79 -29.35
CA SER A 104 37.19 8.86 -28.32
C SER A 104 36.93 7.90 -27.16
N THR A 105 35.67 7.61 -26.88
CA THR A 105 35.22 6.66 -25.85
C THR A 105 34.34 5.58 -26.45
N ALA A 106 34.36 4.37 -25.91
CA ALA A 106 33.45 3.29 -26.25
C ALA A 106 33.00 2.54 -24.98
N GLY A 107 31.88 1.84 -25.05
CA GLY A 107 31.32 1.16 -23.89
C GLY A 107 30.02 0.42 -24.17
N LEU A 108 29.37 0.00 -23.09
CA LEU A 108 28.10 -0.70 -23.07
C LEU A 108 27.32 -0.29 -21.82
N SER A 109 25.99 -0.39 -21.91
CA SER A 109 25.07 -0.11 -20.82
C SER A 109 24.12 -1.28 -20.60
N ASN A 110 23.71 -1.48 -19.35
CA ASN A 110 22.66 -2.42 -18.95
C ASN A 110 21.49 -1.67 -18.30
N ASP A 111 20.26 -1.99 -18.71
CA ASP A 111 19.03 -1.38 -18.19
C ASP A 111 18.48 -2.08 -16.93
N GLY A 112 19.11 -3.18 -16.51
CA GLY A 112 18.74 -3.97 -15.35
C GLY A 112 17.41 -4.70 -15.53
N TYR A 113 16.78 -5.04 -14.43
CA TYR A 113 15.46 -5.66 -14.43
C TYR A 113 14.39 -4.56 -14.47
N TRP A 114 14.15 -4.01 -15.68
CA TRP A 114 13.23 -2.91 -15.96
C TRP A 114 13.55 -1.63 -15.16
N GLY A 115 14.84 -1.38 -14.95
CA GLY A 115 15.36 -0.26 -14.18
C GLY A 115 16.21 -0.67 -12.99
N MET A 116 16.75 0.33 -12.30
CA MET A 116 17.60 0.17 -11.12
C MET A 116 17.31 1.29 -10.12
N SER A 117 17.04 0.95 -8.85
CA SER A 117 16.95 1.96 -7.78
C SER A 117 18.35 2.40 -7.34
N VAL A 118 18.74 3.60 -7.75
CA VAL A 118 20.06 4.18 -7.43
C VAL A 118 19.92 5.10 -6.21
N LYS A 119 20.65 4.78 -5.14
CA LYS A 119 20.69 5.53 -3.89
C LYS A 119 22.12 5.88 -3.51
N LYS A 120 22.31 6.84 -2.60
CA LYS A 120 23.60 7.20 -2.01
C LYS A 120 24.07 6.14 -1.00
N GLN A 121 24.38 4.97 -1.52
CA GLN A 121 24.86 3.81 -0.78
C GLN A 121 25.99 3.11 -1.54
N ARG A 122 26.68 2.19 -0.87
CA ARG A 122 27.79 1.46 -1.50
C ARG A 122 27.26 0.36 -2.41
N TYR A 123 27.69 0.38 -3.67
CA TYR A 123 27.48 -0.70 -4.63
C TYR A 123 28.80 -1.44 -4.83
N ILE A 124 28.71 -2.77 -4.86
CA ILE A 124 29.86 -3.67 -5.07
C ILE A 124 29.59 -4.58 -6.27
N GLY A 125 30.64 -4.96 -6.99
CA GLY A 125 30.48 -5.78 -8.18
C GLY A 125 31.80 -6.07 -8.86
N SER A 126 31.72 -6.69 -10.03
CA SER A 126 32.88 -6.89 -10.91
C SER A 126 32.43 -7.09 -12.35
N PHE A 127 33.38 -7.02 -13.28
CA PHE A 127 33.20 -7.44 -14.66
C PHE A 127 34.48 -8.09 -15.17
N TRP A 128 34.35 -8.98 -16.16
CA TRP A 128 35.47 -9.64 -16.79
C TRP A 128 35.72 -9.09 -18.19
N VAL A 129 36.99 -8.86 -18.52
CA VAL A 129 37.42 -8.36 -19.82
C VAL A 129 38.46 -9.27 -20.44
N HIS A 130 38.31 -9.56 -21.72
CA HIS A 130 39.32 -10.17 -22.57
C HIS A 130 39.77 -9.20 -23.67
N GLY A 131 41.09 -9.02 -23.79
CA GLY A 131 41.73 -8.10 -24.74
C GLY A 131 42.65 -7.09 -24.06
N GLY A 132 43.69 -6.65 -24.74
CA GLY A 132 44.68 -5.72 -24.19
C GLY A 132 44.16 -4.30 -24.12
N TYR A 133 44.17 -3.72 -22.92
CA TYR A 133 43.77 -2.33 -22.70
C TYR A 133 44.64 -1.64 -21.65
N LYS A 134 45.26 -0.51 -22.03
CA LYS A 134 46.03 0.37 -21.15
C LYS A 134 45.25 1.66 -20.91
N GLY A 135 44.69 1.80 -19.72
CA GLY A 135 43.88 2.94 -19.33
C GLY A 135 43.05 2.62 -18.11
N SER A 136 41.90 3.30 -17.97
CA SER A 136 40.92 2.99 -16.93
C SER A 136 39.55 2.75 -17.56
N PHE A 137 38.77 1.88 -16.95
CA PHE A 137 37.34 1.77 -17.19
C PHE A 137 36.61 2.76 -16.29
N ASN A 138 35.53 3.36 -16.78
CA ASN A 138 34.63 4.16 -15.98
C ASN A 138 33.29 3.44 -15.87
N ALA A 139 32.96 2.99 -14.66
CA ALA A 139 31.68 2.39 -14.30
C ALA A 139 30.78 3.46 -13.66
N SER A 140 29.51 3.54 -14.04
CA SER A 140 28.62 4.62 -13.61
C SER A 140 27.14 4.25 -13.59
N PHE A 141 26.36 4.97 -12.79
CA PHE A 141 24.90 4.99 -12.87
C PHE A 141 24.44 6.30 -13.50
N VAL A 142 23.60 6.19 -14.53
CA VAL A 142 23.03 7.36 -15.24
C VAL A 142 21.53 7.22 -15.42
N SER A 143 20.81 8.33 -15.51
CA SER A 143 19.39 8.32 -15.85
C SER A 143 19.18 7.83 -17.28
N ALA A 144 18.25 6.90 -17.46
CA ALA A 144 17.79 6.46 -18.76
C ALA A 144 16.94 7.51 -19.49
N LEU A 145 16.47 8.55 -18.77
CA LEU A 145 15.56 9.57 -19.29
C LEU A 145 16.31 10.77 -19.89
N ASP A 146 17.33 11.26 -19.19
CA ASP A 146 18.04 12.50 -19.56
C ASP A 146 19.57 12.40 -19.50
N GLY A 147 20.12 11.23 -19.15
CA GLY A 147 21.56 11.02 -19.05
C GLY A 147 22.23 11.63 -17.81
N THR A 148 21.46 12.11 -16.83
CA THR A 148 22.02 12.63 -15.56
C THR A 148 22.91 11.60 -14.88
N LEU A 149 24.14 11.99 -14.53
CA LEU A 149 25.08 11.14 -13.80
C LEU A 149 24.78 11.15 -12.30
N PHE A 150 24.49 9.99 -11.72
CA PHE A 150 24.30 9.85 -10.27
C PHE A 150 25.61 9.56 -9.53
N GLY A 151 26.53 8.85 -10.18
CA GLY A 151 27.88 8.64 -9.69
C GLY A 151 28.67 7.69 -10.58
N SER A 152 30.00 7.73 -10.44
CA SER A 152 30.92 6.89 -11.20
C SER A 152 32.18 6.55 -10.42
N VAL A 153 32.93 5.58 -10.94
CA VAL A 153 34.25 5.19 -10.46
C VAL A 153 35.18 4.87 -11.62
N SER A 154 36.42 5.35 -11.52
CA SER A 154 37.50 5.02 -12.44
C SER A 154 38.26 3.81 -11.91
N ILE A 155 38.34 2.76 -12.72
CA ILE A 155 38.92 1.46 -12.39
C ILE A 155 40.13 1.24 -13.31
N GLU A 156 41.33 1.20 -12.73
CA GLU A 156 42.54 0.96 -13.51
C GLU A 156 42.49 -0.42 -14.20
N SER A 157 42.78 -0.43 -15.50
CA SER A 157 42.78 -1.66 -16.28
C SER A 157 43.98 -2.53 -15.92
N LYS A 158 43.69 -3.78 -15.56
CA LYS A 158 44.68 -4.85 -15.46
C LYS A 158 44.66 -5.78 -16.69
N SER A 159 43.90 -5.43 -17.73
CA SER A 159 43.64 -6.32 -18.85
C SER A 159 44.90 -6.65 -19.65
N VAL A 160 45.06 -7.94 -19.95
CA VAL A 160 46.19 -8.46 -20.74
C VAL A 160 45.64 -9.10 -22.02
N GLU A 161 46.34 -8.85 -23.13
CA GLU A 161 46.01 -9.44 -24.43
C GLU A 161 45.95 -10.97 -24.34
N GLY A 162 44.88 -11.57 -24.89
CA GLY A 162 44.71 -13.02 -24.93
C GLY A 162 44.32 -13.69 -23.60
N SER A 163 43.90 -12.93 -22.58
CA SER A 163 43.46 -13.51 -21.31
C SER A 163 42.28 -12.74 -20.69
N TRP A 164 41.45 -13.47 -19.94
CA TRP A 164 40.38 -12.89 -19.13
C TRP A 164 40.94 -12.29 -17.85
N THR A 165 40.56 -11.05 -17.55
CA THR A 165 40.92 -10.33 -16.33
C THR A 165 39.67 -9.79 -15.65
N GLU A 166 39.58 -9.95 -14.33
CA GLU A 166 38.50 -9.39 -13.52
C GLU A 166 38.83 -7.97 -13.03
N HIS A 167 37.81 -7.10 -13.04
CA HIS A 167 37.89 -5.73 -12.56
C HIS A 167 36.78 -5.48 -11.55
N GLU A 168 37.14 -5.02 -10.36
CA GLU A 168 36.19 -4.76 -9.27
C GLU A 168 35.50 -3.41 -9.44
N VAL A 169 34.20 -3.38 -9.16
CA VAL A 169 33.37 -2.18 -9.06
C VAL A 169 33.07 -1.94 -7.58
N ASN A 170 33.43 -0.78 -7.05
CA ASN A 170 33.13 -0.41 -5.67
C ASN A 170 33.04 1.11 -5.51
N PHE A 171 31.83 1.64 -5.36
CA PHE A 171 31.63 3.08 -5.20
C PHE A 171 30.29 3.44 -4.55
N VAL A 172 30.17 4.70 -4.16
CA VAL A 172 28.94 5.31 -3.63
C VAL A 172 28.50 6.42 -4.58
N PRO A 173 27.29 6.36 -5.17
CA PRO A 173 26.75 7.45 -5.96
C PRO A 173 26.68 8.75 -5.16
N THR A 174 26.86 9.88 -5.85
CA THR A 174 26.85 11.22 -5.26
C THR A 174 25.43 11.75 -5.02
N LEU A 175 24.44 11.21 -5.75
CA LEU A 175 23.04 11.61 -5.74
C LEU A 175 22.13 10.37 -5.66
N ASP A 176 20.97 10.53 -5.02
CA ASP A 176 19.87 9.58 -5.14
C ASP A 176 19.17 9.83 -6.48
N ALA A 177 18.84 8.76 -7.20
CA ALA A 177 17.96 8.88 -8.35
C ALA A 177 16.50 9.13 -7.89
N PRO A 178 15.74 9.97 -8.60
CA PRO A 178 14.35 10.29 -8.25
C PRO A 178 13.36 9.16 -8.55
N ASN A 179 13.75 8.19 -9.39
CA ASN A 179 12.97 7.00 -9.76
C ASN A 179 13.93 5.88 -10.23
N SER A 180 13.39 4.73 -10.66
CA SER A 180 14.17 3.57 -11.09
C SER A 180 14.57 3.56 -12.57
N ASN A 181 14.23 4.57 -13.39
CA ASN A 181 14.59 4.61 -14.82
C ASN A 181 16.07 4.98 -15.02
N ASN A 182 16.96 4.07 -14.64
CA ASN A 182 18.41 4.27 -14.62
C ASN A 182 19.11 3.09 -15.28
N THR A 183 20.32 3.34 -15.79
CA THR A 183 21.16 2.32 -16.42
C THR A 183 22.53 2.27 -15.75
N PHE A 184 23.15 1.10 -15.75
CA PHE A 184 24.55 0.94 -15.40
C PHE A 184 25.40 0.97 -16.67
N VAL A 185 26.46 1.76 -16.68
CA VAL A 185 27.27 2.02 -17.87
C VAL A 185 28.75 1.77 -17.57
N ILE A 186 29.41 1.00 -18.44
CA ILE A 186 30.87 0.82 -18.44
C ILE A 186 31.42 1.44 -19.74
N THR A 187 32.40 2.33 -19.60
CA THR A 187 33.08 3.00 -20.73
C THR A 187 34.59 2.94 -20.59
N PHE A 188 35.31 3.09 -21.71
CA PHE A 188 36.77 3.15 -21.78
C PHE A 188 37.22 4.06 -22.93
N GLU A 189 38.46 4.54 -22.86
CA GLU A 189 39.06 5.40 -23.88
C GLU A 189 39.61 4.56 -25.04
N THR A 190 39.27 4.91 -26.27
CA THR A 190 39.65 4.10 -27.46
C THR A 190 41.14 4.13 -27.73
N ALA A 191 41.83 5.21 -27.32
CA ALA A 191 43.28 5.36 -27.46
C ALA A 191 44.09 4.34 -26.63
N GLY A 192 43.49 3.72 -25.61
CA GLY A 192 44.15 2.73 -24.76
C GLY A 192 44.09 1.29 -25.29
N LEU A 193 43.37 1.03 -26.37
CA LEU A 193 43.21 -0.31 -26.93
C LEU A 193 44.50 -0.81 -27.59
N ALA A 194 44.88 -2.07 -27.32
CA ALA A 194 45.90 -2.77 -28.08
C ALA A 194 45.33 -3.36 -29.39
N GLY A 195 44.05 -3.71 -29.40
CA GLY A 195 43.31 -4.28 -30.54
C GLY A 195 42.20 -3.36 -31.07
N SER A 196 41.23 -3.94 -31.76
CA SER A 196 40.07 -3.21 -32.33
C SER A 196 38.82 -3.23 -31.45
N ALA A 197 38.79 -4.05 -30.40
CA ALA A 197 37.64 -4.23 -29.51
C ALA A 197 38.07 -4.86 -28.18
N LEU A 198 37.15 -4.90 -27.22
CA LEU A 198 37.26 -5.67 -25.98
C LEU A 198 36.04 -6.57 -25.83
N ASP A 199 36.24 -7.76 -25.30
CA ASP A 199 35.16 -8.72 -25.00
C ASP A 199 34.85 -8.67 -23.50
N PHE A 200 33.57 -8.52 -23.13
CA PHE A 200 33.09 -8.44 -21.76
C PHE A 200 32.24 -9.66 -21.39
N ASN A 201 32.35 -10.12 -20.15
CA ASN A 201 31.53 -11.19 -19.60
C ASN A 201 31.33 -10.98 -18.09
N LEU A 202 30.35 -11.67 -17.51
CA LEU A 202 30.00 -11.70 -16.09
C LEU A 202 30.09 -10.32 -15.42
N VAL A 203 29.18 -9.43 -15.79
CA VAL A 203 29.06 -8.09 -15.20
C VAL A 203 28.07 -8.15 -14.05
N CYS A 204 28.53 -7.94 -12.83
CA CYS A 204 27.71 -8.02 -11.63
C CYS A 204 27.72 -6.68 -10.90
N VAL A 205 26.57 -6.22 -10.42
CA VAL A 205 26.46 -5.04 -9.55
C VAL A 205 25.38 -5.27 -8.50
N PHE A 206 25.78 -5.18 -7.23
CA PHE A 206 24.92 -5.40 -6.08
C PHE A 206 24.81 -4.13 -5.23
N PRO A 207 23.60 -3.75 -4.79
CA PRO A 207 23.42 -2.83 -3.68
C PRO A 207 23.79 -3.51 -2.35
N PRO A 208 23.71 -2.81 -1.20
CA PRO A 208 23.75 -3.47 0.10
C PRO A 208 22.66 -4.54 0.20
N THR A 209 23.06 -5.75 0.57
CA THR A 209 22.20 -6.92 0.64
C THR A 209 21.72 -7.19 2.07
N TYR A 210 20.62 -7.94 2.18
CA TYR A 210 20.08 -8.35 3.47
C TYR A 210 21.15 -9.09 4.29
N LYS A 211 21.33 -8.67 5.55
CA LYS A 211 22.40 -9.13 6.46
C LYS A 211 23.83 -9.03 5.90
N ASN A 212 24.07 -8.18 4.89
CA ASN A 212 25.37 -7.97 4.24
C ASN A 212 25.96 -9.26 3.64
N ARG A 213 25.13 -10.22 3.22
CA ARG A 213 25.61 -11.43 2.53
C ARG A 213 26.13 -11.07 1.14
N GLN A 214 27.36 -11.46 0.82
CA GLN A 214 27.82 -11.43 -0.58
C GLN A 214 26.92 -12.31 -1.43
N ASN A 215 26.65 -11.89 -2.68
CA ASN A 215 25.72 -12.62 -3.56
C ASN A 215 24.30 -12.78 -2.94
N GLY A 216 23.93 -11.84 -2.04
CA GLY A 216 22.79 -11.99 -1.16
C GLY A 216 21.46 -11.46 -1.69
N LEU A 217 20.54 -11.27 -0.76
CA LEU A 217 19.15 -10.92 -1.06
C LEU A 217 18.91 -9.41 -1.10
N ARG A 218 17.90 -9.02 -1.87
CA ARG A 218 17.41 -7.65 -1.99
C ARG A 218 16.71 -7.25 -0.70
N THR A 219 17.21 -6.21 -0.05
CA THR A 219 16.87 -5.87 1.35
C THR A 219 15.39 -5.55 1.55
N ASP A 220 14.79 -4.72 0.69
CA ASP A 220 13.38 -4.31 0.81
C ASP A 220 12.42 -5.51 0.70
N LEU A 221 12.70 -6.46 -0.20
CA LEU A 221 11.88 -7.67 -0.33
C LEU A 221 12.12 -8.65 0.81
N ALA A 222 13.38 -8.84 1.21
CA ALA A 222 13.73 -9.70 2.33
C ALA A 222 13.12 -9.22 3.64
N GLU A 223 13.07 -7.91 3.89
CA GLU A 223 12.41 -7.33 5.07
C GLU A 223 10.90 -7.54 5.06
N VAL A 224 10.23 -7.32 3.92
CA VAL A 224 8.77 -7.57 3.80
C VAL A 224 8.42 -9.05 4.01
N ILE A 225 9.30 -9.97 3.61
CA ILE A 225 9.14 -11.40 3.87
C ILE A 225 9.49 -11.74 5.33
N ALA A 226 10.52 -11.13 5.92
CA ALA A 226 10.85 -11.33 7.34
C ALA A 226 9.73 -10.83 8.27
N ASP A 227 9.02 -9.77 7.86
CA ASP A 227 7.92 -9.16 8.61
C ASP A 227 6.75 -10.13 8.84
N ILE A 228 6.48 -11.10 7.95
CA ILE A 228 5.45 -12.14 8.19
C ILE A 228 5.89 -13.20 9.22
N LYS A 229 7.12 -13.07 9.76
CA LYS A 229 7.74 -13.95 10.75
C LYS A 229 7.68 -15.43 10.34
N PRO A 230 8.14 -15.76 9.13
CA PRO A 230 8.08 -17.11 8.61
C PRO A 230 8.94 -18.04 9.49
N ARG A 231 8.50 -19.28 9.63
CA ARG A 231 9.19 -20.33 10.38
C ARG A 231 9.61 -21.49 9.50
N PHE A 232 8.91 -21.71 8.38
CA PHE A 232 9.31 -22.67 7.36
C PHE A 232 9.64 -22.02 6.04
N PHE A 233 10.57 -22.64 5.33
CA PHE A 233 10.96 -22.25 4.00
C PHE A 233 11.12 -23.48 3.08
N ARG A 234 10.21 -23.65 2.12
CA ARG A 234 10.22 -24.74 1.13
C ARG A 234 10.91 -24.26 -0.15
N PHE A 235 11.97 -24.95 -0.58
CA PHE A 235 12.76 -24.59 -1.76
C PHE A 235 13.52 -25.83 -2.30
N PRO A 236 14.05 -25.81 -3.54
CA PRO A 236 13.89 -24.78 -4.59
C PRO A 236 12.48 -24.77 -5.21
N GLY A 237 11.60 -25.66 -4.72
CA GLY A 237 10.16 -25.54 -4.75
C GLY A 237 9.50 -25.72 -6.12
N GLY A 238 8.32 -26.35 -6.07
CA GLY A 238 7.37 -26.43 -7.16
C GLY A 238 7.96 -26.97 -8.46
N ASN A 239 7.43 -26.48 -9.56
CA ASN A 239 7.77 -26.91 -10.90
C ASN A 239 9.24 -26.65 -11.26
N MET A 240 9.87 -25.62 -10.66
CA MET A 240 11.29 -25.31 -10.89
C MET A 240 12.20 -26.49 -10.56
N LEU A 241 11.89 -27.26 -9.50
CA LEU A 241 12.65 -28.45 -9.12
C LEU A 241 12.67 -29.48 -10.25
N GLU A 242 11.50 -29.76 -10.83
CA GLU A 242 11.25 -30.84 -11.78
C GLU A 242 11.93 -30.60 -13.13
N GLY A 243 11.88 -29.35 -13.61
CA GLY A 243 12.32 -28.98 -14.94
C GLY A 243 11.40 -29.52 -16.05
N ASN A 244 11.48 -28.93 -17.25
CA ASN A 244 10.66 -29.36 -18.38
C ASN A 244 11.00 -30.79 -18.87
N THR A 245 12.27 -31.18 -18.76
CA THR A 245 12.79 -32.50 -19.08
C THR A 245 13.76 -32.94 -17.98
N VAL A 246 14.10 -34.23 -17.93
CA VAL A 246 15.10 -34.77 -16.98
C VAL A 246 16.45 -34.03 -17.05
N ALA A 247 16.84 -33.58 -18.24
CA ALA A 247 18.10 -32.86 -18.45
C ALA A 247 18.07 -31.39 -17.96
N THR A 248 16.87 -30.81 -17.86
CA THR A 248 16.65 -29.41 -17.46
C THR A 248 16.10 -29.28 -16.04
N ARG A 249 16.07 -30.38 -15.26
CA ARG A 249 15.76 -30.34 -13.83
C ARG A 249 16.71 -29.42 -13.08
N TRP A 250 16.31 -28.97 -11.89
CA TRP A 250 17.21 -28.21 -11.05
C TRP A 250 18.37 -29.09 -10.53
N ASP A 251 19.57 -28.84 -11.04
CA ASP A 251 20.80 -29.49 -10.57
C ASP A 251 21.51 -28.57 -9.58
N TRP A 252 21.30 -28.82 -8.29
CA TRP A 252 21.86 -28.03 -7.19
C TRP A 252 23.38 -27.80 -7.31
N LYS A 253 24.12 -28.76 -7.90
CA LYS A 253 25.57 -28.68 -8.10
C LYS A 253 25.97 -27.54 -9.03
N GLN A 254 25.14 -27.23 -10.03
CA GLN A 254 25.35 -26.14 -10.98
C GLN A 254 25.08 -24.75 -10.39
N SER A 255 24.57 -24.71 -9.15
CA SER A 255 24.33 -23.48 -8.39
C SER A 255 25.41 -23.19 -7.34
N LEU A 256 26.44 -24.02 -7.25
CA LEU A 256 27.50 -23.87 -6.25
C LEU A 256 28.73 -23.14 -6.81
N GLY A 257 29.55 -22.62 -5.90
CA GLY A 257 30.85 -22.08 -6.25
C GLY A 257 30.81 -20.68 -6.86
N PRO A 258 31.93 -20.23 -7.45
CA PRO A 258 32.05 -18.92 -8.09
C PRO A 258 31.03 -18.75 -9.22
N LEU A 259 30.47 -17.53 -9.35
CA LEU A 259 29.48 -17.21 -10.39
C LEU A 259 29.96 -17.51 -11.81
N LYS A 260 31.27 -17.35 -12.07
CA LYS A 260 31.87 -17.66 -13.37
C LYS A 260 31.76 -19.13 -13.77
N ASP A 261 31.52 -20.03 -12.82
CA ASP A 261 31.43 -21.48 -13.06
C ASP A 261 29.97 -21.97 -12.99
N ARG A 262 28.97 -21.07 -12.89
CA ARG A 262 27.54 -21.40 -12.85
C ARG A 262 26.91 -21.23 -14.25
N PRO A 263 26.47 -22.29 -14.93
CA PRO A 263 25.95 -22.21 -16.30
C PRO A 263 24.56 -21.57 -16.39
N GLY A 264 23.83 -21.50 -15.28
CA GLY A 264 22.41 -21.18 -15.29
C GLY A 264 21.60 -22.35 -15.87
N PHE A 265 20.28 -22.17 -15.98
CA PHE A 265 19.39 -23.18 -16.55
C PHE A 265 18.07 -22.54 -17.03
N PRO A 266 17.28 -23.21 -17.89
CA PRO A 266 16.11 -22.60 -18.52
C PRO A 266 14.92 -22.35 -17.58
N GLY A 267 14.90 -22.96 -16.38
CA GLY A 267 13.70 -22.99 -15.54
C GLY A 267 12.48 -23.58 -16.26
N VAL A 268 11.30 -23.24 -15.77
CA VAL A 268 10.00 -23.69 -16.31
C VAL A 268 9.01 -22.55 -16.55
N TRP A 269 9.37 -21.33 -16.12
CA TRP A 269 8.49 -20.15 -16.12
C TRP A 269 8.79 -19.15 -17.23
N GLY A 270 9.39 -19.62 -18.33
CA GLY A 270 9.55 -18.79 -19.54
C GLY A 270 10.69 -17.77 -19.49
N TYR A 271 11.71 -17.98 -18.66
CA TYR A 271 12.95 -17.20 -18.69
C TYR A 271 14.17 -17.96 -18.19
N GLN A 272 15.34 -17.63 -18.74
CA GLN A 272 16.64 -18.14 -18.29
C GLN A 272 16.94 -17.67 -16.86
N GLN A 273 17.36 -18.62 -16.01
CA GLN A 273 17.81 -18.38 -14.64
C GLN A 273 19.33 -18.48 -14.54
N THR A 274 19.95 -17.63 -13.72
CA THR A 274 21.39 -17.44 -13.63
C THR A 274 22.08 -18.44 -12.71
N ASN A 275 21.32 -19.18 -11.89
CA ASN A 275 21.83 -19.90 -10.72
C ASN A 275 22.60 -19.01 -9.72
N GLY A 276 22.41 -17.68 -9.78
CA GLY A 276 22.98 -16.73 -8.83
C GLY A 276 22.40 -16.91 -7.43
N LEU A 277 21.09 -17.10 -7.34
CA LEU A 277 20.40 -17.59 -6.15
C LEU A 277 20.45 -19.13 -6.15
N GLY A 278 21.52 -19.69 -5.58
CA GLY A 278 21.76 -21.12 -5.53
C GLY A 278 21.46 -21.76 -4.16
N LEU A 279 21.76 -23.05 -4.03
CA LEU A 279 21.51 -23.82 -2.80
C LEU A 279 22.09 -23.14 -1.56
N LEU A 280 23.31 -22.61 -1.64
CA LEU A 280 23.96 -21.98 -0.49
C LEU A 280 23.29 -20.65 -0.12
N GLU A 281 22.85 -19.88 -1.12
CA GLU A 281 22.12 -18.63 -0.89
C GLU A 281 20.73 -18.88 -0.28
N TYR A 282 20.00 -19.94 -0.70
CA TYR A 282 18.75 -20.37 -0.06
C TYR A 282 18.96 -20.80 1.41
N LEU A 283 20.03 -21.54 1.70
CA LEU A 283 20.34 -21.97 3.06
C LEU A 283 20.70 -20.78 3.97
N TYR A 284 21.41 -19.77 3.45
CA TYR A 284 21.64 -18.54 4.18
C TYR A 284 20.38 -17.71 4.36
N TRP A 285 19.47 -17.68 3.38
CA TRP A 285 18.17 -17.04 3.54
C TRP A 285 17.40 -17.66 4.72
N ALA A 286 17.33 -18.99 4.79
CA ALA A 286 16.71 -19.69 5.92
C ALA A 286 17.38 -19.32 7.26
N GLU A 287 18.71 -19.39 7.34
CA GLU A 287 19.48 -19.08 8.55
C GLU A 287 19.26 -17.63 9.01
N ASP A 288 19.33 -16.66 8.09
CA ASP A 288 19.27 -15.23 8.38
C ASP A 288 17.88 -14.75 8.83
N MET A 289 16.83 -15.51 8.52
CA MET A 289 15.45 -15.29 8.99
C MET A 289 15.04 -16.24 10.12
N GLY A 290 15.93 -17.15 10.56
CA GLY A 290 15.62 -18.12 11.61
C GLY A 290 14.54 -19.14 11.21
N MET A 291 14.46 -19.45 9.92
CA MET A 291 13.52 -20.42 9.35
C MET A 291 14.13 -21.83 9.37
N GLU A 292 13.26 -22.82 9.38
CA GLU A 292 13.59 -24.21 9.17
C GLU A 292 13.27 -24.62 7.73
N SER A 293 14.27 -25.18 7.07
CA SER A 293 14.17 -25.53 5.65
C SER A 293 13.39 -26.82 5.44
N VAL A 294 12.51 -26.81 4.44
CA VAL A 294 12.02 -27.99 3.74
C VAL A 294 12.77 -28.06 2.41
N LEU A 295 13.77 -28.95 2.35
CA LEU A 295 14.57 -29.13 1.15
C LEU A 295 13.88 -30.14 0.23
N ALA A 296 13.41 -29.67 -0.93
CA ALA A 296 12.86 -30.55 -1.95
C ALA A 296 13.98 -31.12 -2.82
N VAL A 297 14.03 -32.46 -2.95
CA VAL A 297 14.98 -33.17 -3.81
C VAL A 297 14.25 -33.77 -5.02
N TRP A 298 14.91 -33.79 -6.17
CA TRP A 298 14.28 -34.23 -7.42
C TRP A 298 13.90 -35.72 -7.36
N GLY A 299 12.60 -36.02 -7.53
CA GLY A 299 12.01 -37.33 -7.25
C GLY A 299 11.92 -38.30 -8.44
N GLY A 300 12.53 -38.00 -9.58
CA GLY A 300 12.47 -38.88 -10.75
C GLY A 300 11.38 -38.57 -11.78
N LEU A 301 10.79 -37.37 -11.77
CA LEU A 301 9.76 -36.92 -12.70
C LEU A 301 10.12 -35.53 -13.26
N ALA A 302 9.91 -35.34 -14.56
CA ALA A 302 9.96 -34.03 -15.22
C ALA A 302 8.58 -33.64 -15.76
N LEU A 303 8.37 -32.34 -16.03
CA LEU A 303 7.07 -31.79 -16.41
C LEU A 303 6.58 -32.23 -17.81
N ASP A 304 7.45 -32.82 -18.65
CA ASP A 304 7.02 -33.46 -19.90
C ASP A 304 6.38 -34.86 -19.68
N GLY A 305 6.23 -35.28 -18.43
CA GLY A 305 5.69 -36.58 -18.02
C GLY A 305 6.72 -37.71 -18.00
N THR A 306 7.97 -37.45 -18.37
CA THR A 306 9.05 -38.44 -18.31
C THR A 306 9.34 -38.78 -16.85
N ASN A 307 9.22 -40.06 -16.49
CA ASN A 307 9.65 -40.59 -15.20
C ASN A 307 10.74 -41.64 -15.36
N ILE A 308 11.64 -41.69 -14.37
CA ILE A 308 12.79 -42.60 -14.35
C ILE A 308 12.35 -44.00 -13.94
N ALA A 309 12.73 -45.00 -14.75
CA ALA A 309 12.47 -46.42 -14.46
C ALA A 309 13.11 -46.88 -13.14
N GLU A 310 12.54 -47.91 -12.51
CA GLU A 310 12.97 -48.41 -11.20
C GLU A 310 14.45 -48.80 -11.16
N GLU A 311 14.93 -49.47 -12.20
CA GLU A 311 16.33 -49.90 -12.37
C GLU A 311 17.33 -48.74 -12.56
N ASP A 312 16.86 -47.59 -13.03
CA ASP A 312 17.69 -46.42 -13.37
C ASP A 312 17.59 -45.31 -12.31
N LEU A 313 16.84 -45.53 -11.23
CA LEU A 313 16.57 -44.51 -10.21
C LEU A 313 17.76 -44.23 -9.27
N GLN A 314 18.65 -45.22 -9.08
CA GLN A 314 19.71 -45.17 -8.08
C GLN A 314 20.63 -43.93 -8.18
N PRO A 315 21.09 -43.48 -9.36
CA PRO A 315 21.92 -42.28 -9.47
C PRO A 315 21.25 -41.02 -8.93
N TYR A 316 19.92 -40.92 -9.03
CA TYR A 316 19.16 -39.76 -8.53
C TYR A 316 18.93 -39.84 -7.02
N ILE A 317 18.77 -41.05 -6.47
CA ILE A 317 18.78 -41.28 -5.02
C ILE A 317 20.14 -40.88 -4.43
N ASP A 318 21.24 -41.30 -5.08
CA ASP A 318 22.59 -40.95 -4.65
C ASP A 318 22.81 -39.43 -4.72
N ASP A 319 22.27 -38.76 -5.73
CA ASP A 319 22.34 -37.30 -5.86
C ASP A 319 21.57 -36.56 -4.74
N ALA A 320 20.39 -37.04 -4.37
CA ALA A 320 19.65 -36.50 -3.22
C ALA A 320 20.41 -36.73 -1.90
N LEU A 321 21.02 -37.91 -1.69
CA LEU A 321 21.85 -38.18 -0.51
C LEU A 321 23.11 -37.29 -0.45
N ASN A 322 23.67 -36.96 -1.60
CA ASN A 322 24.79 -36.04 -1.76
C ASN A 322 24.38 -34.60 -1.43
N GLU A 323 23.19 -34.18 -1.87
CA GLU A 323 22.63 -32.87 -1.56
C GLU A 323 22.37 -32.72 -0.07
N ILE A 324 21.73 -33.72 0.56
CA ILE A 324 21.52 -33.73 2.01
C ILE A 324 22.87 -33.72 2.74
N GLU A 325 23.86 -34.51 2.29
CA GLU A 325 25.21 -34.50 2.89
C GLU A 325 25.92 -33.15 2.74
N PHE A 326 25.70 -32.42 1.64
CA PHE A 326 26.18 -31.05 1.50
C PHE A 326 25.60 -30.15 2.58
N VAL A 327 24.30 -30.29 2.90
CA VAL A 327 23.63 -29.47 3.92
C VAL A 327 24.05 -29.84 5.35
N VAL A 328 23.98 -31.13 5.72
CA VAL A 328 24.12 -31.59 7.12
C VAL A 328 25.42 -32.32 7.44
N GLY A 329 26.21 -32.71 6.44
CA GLY A 329 27.43 -33.48 6.62
C GLY A 329 28.53 -32.71 7.36
N SER A 330 29.41 -33.42 8.06
CA SER A 330 30.61 -32.82 8.67
C SER A 330 31.57 -32.29 7.61
N GLU A 331 32.45 -31.35 7.96
CA GLU A 331 33.47 -30.84 7.04
C GLU A 331 34.46 -31.92 6.52
N THR A 332 34.43 -33.12 7.11
CA THR A 332 35.22 -34.29 6.70
C THR A 332 34.49 -35.24 5.75
N SER A 333 33.17 -35.09 5.56
CA SER A 333 32.43 -35.87 4.57
C SER A 333 32.67 -35.32 3.16
N THR A 334 32.37 -36.10 2.12
CA THR A 334 32.62 -35.71 0.73
C THR A 334 31.96 -34.38 0.37
N TRP A 335 30.66 -34.25 0.65
CA TRP A 335 29.92 -33.03 0.31
C TRP A 335 29.96 -31.96 1.40
N GLY A 336 30.15 -32.33 2.67
CA GLY A 336 30.39 -31.36 3.73
C GLY A 336 31.75 -30.66 3.58
N ALA A 337 32.78 -31.34 3.07
CA ALA A 337 34.06 -30.73 2.71
C ALA A 337 33.92 -29.71 1.56
N LYS A 338 33.05 -29.99 0.57
CA LYS A 338 32.75 -29.03 -0.50
C LYS A 338 32.03 -27.80 0.04
N ARG A 339 31.04 -27.96 0.94
CA ARG A 339 30.40 -26.83 1.64
C ARG A 339 31.44 -26.01 2.43
N ALA A 340 32.34 -26.68 3.15
CA ALA A 340 33.42 -26.05 3.90
C ALA A 340 34.37 -25.25 3.01
N ALA A 341 34.73 -25.78 1.83
CA ALA A 341 35.56 -25.10 0.84
C ALA A 341 34.89 -23.84 0.26
N LEU A 342 33.56 -23.78 0.26
CA LEU A 342 32.76 -22.61 -0.12
C LEU A 342 32.58 -21.59 1.02
N GLY A 343 33.30 -21.76 2.13
CA GLY A 343 33.29 -20.82 3.25
C GLY A 343 32.32 -21.18 4.38
N ARG A 344 31.53 -22.26 4.26
CA ARG A 344 30.63 -22.74 5.32
C ARG A 344 31.07 -24.07 5.90
N LYS A 345 31.89 -24.02 6.94
CA LYS A 345 32.40 -25.21 7.64
C LYS A 345 31.31 -25.97 8.39
N GLU A 346 30.52 -25.24 9.18
CA GLU A 346 29.45 -25.83 10.00
C GLU A 346 28.30 -26.34 9.13
N PRO A 347 27.65 -27.47 9.49
CA PRO A 347 26.42 -27.90 8.82
C PRO A 347 25.30 -26.87 9.02
N PHE A 348 24.32 -26.88 8.12
CA PHE A 348 23.05 -26.20 8.32
C PHE A 348 22.08 -27.12 9.06
N LYS A 349 21.07 -26.53 9.71
CA LYS A 349 19.95 -27.28 10.28
C LYS A 349 19.04 -27.74 9.14
N LEU A 350 18.74 -29.03 9.07
CA LEU A 350 17.75 -29.60 8.15
C LEU A 350 17.07 -30.79 8.83
N ASN A 351 15.75 -30.71 8.97
CA ASN A 351 14.93 -31.78 9.55
C ASN A 351 13.84 -32.29 8.60
N PHE A 352 13.61 -31.60 7.47
CA PHE A 352 12.56 -31.91 6.53
C PHE A 352 13.14 -32.02 5.12
N VAL A 353 12.90 -33.16 4.48
CA VAL A 353 13.22 -33.40 3.07
C VAL A 353 11.94 -33.83 2.37
N GLU A 354 11.60 -33.13 1.30
CA GLU A 354 10.53 -33.50 0.41
C GLU A 354 11.09 -34.21 -0.82
N VAL A 355 10.42 -35.28 -1.26
CA VAL A 355 10.87 -36.08 -2.40
C VAL A 355 9.93 -35.87 -3.58
N GLY A 356 10.40 -35.16 -4.61
CA GLY A 356 9.58 -34.77 -5.75
C GLY A 356 8.73 -33.53 -5.47
N ASN A 357 7.86 -33.22 -6.42
CA ASN A 357 6.85 -32.17 -6.37
C ASN A 357 5.69 -32.63 -7.26
N GLU A 358 4.44 -32.42 -6.83
CA GLU A 358 3.22 -32.63 -7.63
C GLU A 358 3.16 -33.90 -8.51
N ASP A 359 3.69 -35.03 -8.03
CA ASP A 359 3.88 -36.25 -8.85
C ASP A 359 2.58 -36.87 -9.40
N TRP A 360 1.40 -36.42 -8.92
CA TRP A 360 0.09 -36.82 -9.42
C TRP A 360 -0.39 -36.00 -10.63
N LEU A 361 0.24 -34.86 -10.95
CA LEU A 361 -0.14 -33.97 -12.05
C LEU A 361 0.52 -34.40 -13.37
N GLU A 362 1.78 -34.01 -13.58
CA GLU A 362 2.42 -34.11 -14.91
C GLU A 362 2.80 -35.53 -15.31
N GLY A 363 3.08 -36.39 -14.35
CA GLY A 363 3.27 -37.82 -14.60
C GLY A 363 1.99 -38.54 -15.06
N GLY A 364 0.82 -37.89 -14.91
CA GLY A 364 -0.49 -38.49 -15.06
C GLY A 364 -0.62 -39.78 -14.24
N ALA A 365 -1.53 -40.67 -14.66
CA ALA A 365 -1.75 -41.93 -13.94
C ALA A 365 -0.49 -42.81 -13.88
N ALA A 366 0.33 -42.85 -14.94
CA ALA A 366 1.51 -43.73 -14.99
C ALA A 366 2.63 -43.25 -14.06
N GLY A 367 2.96 -41.96 -14.09
CA GLY A 367 3.96 -41.35 -13.21
C GLY A 367 3.54 -41.38 -11.75
N TRP A 368 2.23 -41.23 -11.48
CA TRP A 368 1.69 -41.36 -10.12
C TRP A 368 1.77 -42.78 -9.57
N GLU A 369 1.44 -43.79 -10.38
CA GLU A 369 1.64 -45.19 -9.99
C GLU A 369 3.12 -45.52 -9.78
N ALA A 370 4.01 -45.02 -10.64
CA ALA A 370 5.45 -45.16 -10.46
C ALA A 370 5.93 -44.52 -9.14
N TYR A 371 5.40 -43.34 -8.79
CA TYR A 371 5.72 -42.65 -7.54
C TYR A 371 5.43 -43.52 -6.32
N LYS A 372 4.17 -43.97 -6.22
CA LYS A 372 3.66 -44.76 -5.08
C LYS A 372 4.32 -46.13 -5.01
N LYS A 373 4.58 -46.75 -6.15
CA LYS A 373 5.10 -48.13 -6.23
C LYS A 373 6.57 -48.22 -5.85
N TYR A 374 7.42 -47.35 -6.38
CA TYR A 374 8.87 -47.49 -6.20
C TYR A 374 9.63 -46.18 -5.99
N ARG A 375 9.30 -45.07 -6.67
CA ARG A 375 10.13 -43.85 -6.57
C ARG A 375 10.16 -43.34 -5.13
N PHE A 376 9.01 -43.03 -4.54
CA PHE A 376 8.98 -42.53 -3.17
C PHE A 376 9.51 -43.53 -2.13
N PRO A 377 9.07 -44.82 -2.11
CA PRO A 377 9.59 -45.79 -1.15
C PRO A 377 11.11 -46.01 -1.22
N MET A 378 11.71 -45.98 -2.42
CA MET A 378 13.16 -46.16 -2.58
C MET A 378 13.94 -44.95 -2.03
N PHE A 379 13.51 -43.72 -2.36
CA PHE A 379 14.11 -42.51 -1.80
C PHE A 379 13.96 -42.46 -0.28
N GLN A 380 12.76 -42.67 0.24
CA GLN A 380 12.49 -42.67 1.67
C GLN A 380 13.39 -43.68 2.41
N LYS A 381 13.46 -44.92 1.91
CA LYS A 381 14.30 -45.97 2.49
C LYS A 381 15.77 -45.57 2.51
N ALA A 382 16.28 -45.03 1.40
CA ALA A 382 17.68 -44.63 1.30
C ALA A 382 18.03 -43.46 2.23
N ILE A 383 17.16 -42.45 2.29
CA ILE A 383 17.36 -41.28 3.16
C ILE A 383 17.29 -41.69 4.63
N LEU A 384 16.27 -42.44 5.05
CA LEU A 384 16.13 -42.86 6.46
C LEU A 384 17.21 -43.85 6.90
N ALA A 385 17.81 -44.61 5.98
CA ALA A 385 18.95 -45.45 6.29
C ALA A 385 20.20 -44.64 6.68
N LYS A 386 20.40 -43.45 6.09
CA LYS A 386 21.55 -42.56 6.37
C LYS A 386 21.22 -41.51 7.43
N TYR A 387 19.98 -41.02 7.46
CA TYR A 387 19.49 -39.94 8.30
C TYR A 387 18.19 -40.37 9.03
N PRO A 388 18.27 -41.23 10.06
CA PRO A 388 17.11 -41.88 10.66
C PRO A 388 16.15 -40.95 11.39
N THR A 389 16.57 -39.71 11.70
CA THR A 389 15.74 -38.69 12.34
C THR A 389 15.13 -37.69 11.36
N MET A 390 15.41 -37.82 10.06
CA MET A 390 14.89 -36.93 9.03
C MET A 390 13.38 -37.15 8.87
N THR A 391 12.61 -36.07 8.83
CA THR A 391 11.20 -36.12 8.44
C THR A 391 11.13 -36.10 6.92
N ILE A 392 10.58 -37.16 6.34
CA ILE A 392 10.38 -37.26 4.89
C ILE A 392 8.97 -36.81 4.55
N ILE A 393 8.84 -36.03 3.49
CA ILE A 393 7.57 -35.54 2.97
C ILE A 393 7.39 -36.15 1.57
N SER A 394 6.26 -36.82 1.33
CA SER A 394 5.83 -37.22 0.00
C SER A 394 5.20 -36.05 -0.72
N SER A 395 5.41 -35.96 -2.03
CA SER A 395 4.81 -34.91 -2.85
C SER A 395 3.29 -34.95 -2.79
N GLY A 396 2.64 -36.12 -2.73
CA GLY A 396 1.18 -36.19 -2.58
C GLY A 396 0.68 -36.41 -1.15
N ALA A 397 -0.59 -36.05 -0.92
CA ALA A 397 -1.30 -36.24 0.34
C ALA A 397 -2.42 -37.30 0.26
N THR A 398 -2.97 -37.62 1.43
CA THR A 398 -4.19 -38.43 1.58
C THR A 398 -5.36 -37.88 0.76
N SER A 399 -5.46 -36.55 0.64
CA SER A 399 -6.50 -35.87 -0.14
C SER A 399 -6.33 -35.99 -1.66
N ASP A 400 -5.15 -36.40 -2.13
CA ASP A 400 -4.85 -36.63 -3.55
C ASP A 400 -5.01 -38.12 -3.93
N GLY A 401 -5.67 -38.90 -3.06
CA GLY A 401 -5.87 -40.33 -3.25
C GLY A 401 -4.65 -41.18 -2.87
N TYR A 402 -3.79 -40.70 -1.97
CA TYR A 402 -2.69 -41.48 -1.37
C TYR A 402 -2.96 -41.80 0.11
N PRO A 403 -3.95 -42.64 0.45
CA PRO A 403 -4.29 -42.92 1.85
C PRO A 403 -3.22 -43.74 2.59
N ASP A 404 -2.34 -44.42 1.86
CA ASP A 404 -1.33 -45.35 2.40
C ASP A 404 0.10 -44.81 2.23
N ILE A 405 0.32 -43.50 2.47
CA ILE A 405 1.67 -42.89 2.44
C ILE A 405 2.60 -43.69 3.39
N PRO A 406 3.74 -44.21 2.89
CA PRO A 406 4.67 -44.99 3.69
C PRO A 406 5.10 -44.27 4.98
N GLN A 407 4.71 -44.85 6.13
CA GLN A 407 5.09 -44.30 7.43
C GLN A 407 6.61 -44.41 7.65
N PRO A 408 7.26 -43.43 8.29
CA PRO A 408 6.69 -42.30 9.05
C PRO A 408 6.58 -40.99 8.25
N ALA A 409 6.45 -41.03 6.92
CA ALA A 409 6.40 -39.81 6.12
C ALA A 409 5.12 -38.98 6.31
N LEU A 410 5.23 -37.69 6.00
CA LEU A 410 4.13 -36.75 5.87
C LEU A 410 3.68 -36.64 4.41
N GLY A 411 2.43 -36.26 4.16
CA GLY A 411 1.98 -35.85 2.83
C GLY A 411 2.10 -34.35 2.59
N ASP A 412 2.32 -33.94 1.35
CA ASP A 412 2.19 -32.55 0.91
C ASP A 412 0.86 -32.33 0.16
N TYR A 413 0.11 -31.28 0.55
CA TYR A 413 -1.21 -30.96 0.02
C TYR A 413 -1.27 -29.53 -0.54
N HIS A 414 -1.76 -29.38 -1.78
CA HIS A 414 -1.70 -28.12 -2.53
C HIS A 414 -3.10 -27.52 -2.88
N PRO A 415 -3.78 -26.82 -1.95
CA PRO A 415 -5.07 -26.19 -2.21
C PRO A 415 -4.97 -24.79 -2.85
N TYR A 416 -4.97 -24.76 -4.19
CA TYR A 416 -5.36 -23.60 -4.99
C TYR A 416 -6.87 -23.61 -5.25
N ARG A 417 -7.62 -22.66 -4.66
CA ARG A 417 -9.07 -22.82 -4.50
C ARG A 417 -9.87 -21.53 -4.67
N THR A 418 -11.19 -21.68 -4.69
CA THR A 418 -12.14 -20.59 -4.48
C THR A 418 -12.25 -20.24 -2.99
N PRO A 419 -12.68 -19.01 -2.63
CA PRO A 419 -12.97 -18.66 -1.24
C PRO A 419 -13.89 -19.68 -0.53
N ASP A 420 -14.98 -20.10 -1.18
CA ASP A 420 -15.94 -21.06 -0.60
C ASP A 420 -15.31 -22.44 -0.36
N ASP A 421 -14.41 -22.88 -1.23
CA ASP A 421 -13.71 -24.15 -1.06
C ASP A 421 -12.66 -24.07 0.04
N LEU A 422 -11.96 -22.94 0.21
CA LEU A 422 -11.06 -22.72 1.34
C LEU A 422 -11.79 -22.73 2.69
N VAL A 423 -13.02 -22.22 2.75
CA VAL A 423 -13.85 -22.34 3.95
C VAL A 423 -14.15 -23.81 4.28
N LYS A 424 -14.40 -24.64 3.26
CA LYS A 424 -14.63 -26.08 3.45
C LYS A 424 -13.37 -26.81 3.94
N GLU A 425 -12.18 -26.28 3.71
CA GLU A 425 -10.91 -26.85 4.22
C GLU A 425 -10.80 -26.79 5.76
N PHE A 426 -11.61 -25.98 6.44
CA PHE A 426 -11.54 -25.80 7.90
C PHE A 426 -11.52 -27.11 8.69
N SER A 427 -12.30 -28.10 8.26
CA SER A 427 -12.40 -29.41 8.91
C SER A 427 -11.72 -30.55 8.15
N ARG A 428 -10.90 -30.23 7.12
CA ARG A 428 -10.26 -31.21 6.23
C ARG A 428 -9.50 -32.29 7.00
N PHE A 429 -8.66 -31.87 7.94
CA PHE A 429 -7.73 -32.75 8.63
C PHE A 429 -8.25 -33.29 9.96
N ASP A 430 -9.49 -33.01 10.35
CA ASP A 430 -10.03 -33.34 11.69
C ASP A 430 -9.95 -34.83 12.04
N ASN A 431 -10.00 -35.70 11.02
CA ASN A 431 -9.99 -37.16 11.19
C ASN A 431 -8.87 -37.85 10.39
N ASP A 432 -7.88 -37.09 9.92
CA ASP A 432 -6.77 -37.70 9.19
C ASP A 432 -5.82 -38.44 10.16
N ALA A 433 -5.37 -39.62 9.73
CA ALA A 433 -4.47 -40.47 10.51
C ALA A 433 -3.00 -40.23 10.17
N ILE A 434 -2.73 -39.66 8.99
CA ILE A 434 -1.38 -39.34 8.51
C ILE A 434 -1.13 -37.85 8.76
N GLY A 435 0.13 -37.48 9.00
CA GLY A 435 0.53 -36.08 9.13
C GLY A 435 0.81 -35.43 7.77
N HIS A 436 0.68 -34.11 7.72
CA HIS A 436 0.79 -33.35 6.47
C HIS A 436 1.57 -32.05 6.66
N ILE A 437 2.08 -31.53 5.56
CA ILE A 437 2.21 -30.10 5.33
C ILE A 437 1.16 -29.65 4.31
N VAL A 438 0.86 -28.36 4.31
CA VAL A 438 0.11 -27.72 3.22
C VAL A 438 1.11 -26.88 2.44
N GLY A 439 1.85 -27.50 1.52
CA GLY A 439 3.02 -26.97 0.84
C GLY A 439 2.76 -25.88 -0.17
N GLU A 440 1.50 -25.71 -0.60
CA GLU A 440 1.05 -24.61 -1.47
C GLU A 440 -0.40 -24.25 -1.21
N VAL A 441 -0.69 -23.03 -0.74
CA VAL A 441 -2.08 -22.59 -0.51
C VAL A 441 -2.30 -21.15 -0.93
N ALA A 442 -3.33 -20.92 -1.74
CA ALA A 442 -3.80 -19.58 -2.11
C ALA A 442 -5.25 -19.59 -2.62
N ALA A 443 -5.97 -18.50 -2.36
CA ALA A 443 -7.20 -18.19 -3.07
C ALA A 443 -6.84 -17.64 -4.45
N VAL A 444 -7.19 -18.38 -5.51
CA VAL A 444 -6.83 -18.02 -6.90
C VAL A 444 -8.05 -17.90 -7.81
N HIS A 445 -9.13 -18.59 -7.49
CA HIS A 445 -10.36 -18.59 -8.28
C HIS A 445 -11.47 -17.79 -7.57
N PRO A 446 -12.28 -16.99 -8.28
CA PRO A 446 -13.45 -16.36 -7.67
C PRO A 446 -14.56 -17.40 -7.42
N ASN A 447 -15.41 -17.16 -6.42
CA ASN A 447 -16.64 -17.94 -6.21
C ASN A 447 -17.53 -17.86 -7.46
N GLY A 448 -18.14 -19.00 -7.83
CA GLY A 448 -18.98 -19.10 -9.03
C GLY A 448 -18.22 -19.04 -10.36
N GLY A 449 -16.89 -19.00 -10.36
CA GLY A 449 -16.06 -19.09 -11.55
C GLY A 449 -15.97 -20.52 -12.12
N THR A 450 -15.25 -20.69 -13.23
CA THR A 450 -15.03 -21.98 -13.90
C THR A 450 -13.79 -22.75 -13.40
N GLY A 451 -13.23 -22.36 -12.25
CA GLY A 451 -12.00 -22.93 -11.69
C GLY A 451 -10.82 -22.75 -12.65
N TRP A 452 -10.05 -23.82 -12.86
CA TRP A 452 -8.92 -23.85 -13.81
C TRP A 452 -9.30 -23.59 -15.27
N ASN A 453 -10.58 -23.77 -15.64
CA ASN A 453 -11.08 -23.41 -16.98
C ASN A 453 -11.39 -21.91 -17.10
N GLY A 454 -11.14 -21.10 -16.06
CA GLY A 454 -11.43 -19.68 -15.98
C GLY A 454 -10.20 -18.85 -15.63
N PRO A 455 -10.33 -17.51 -15.68
CA PRO A 455 -9.25 -16.63 -15.29
C PRO A 455 -8.94 -16.77 -13.80
N ILE A 456 -7.65 -16.75 -13.48
CA ILE A 456 -7.13 -16.59 -12.12
C ILE A 456 -7.26 -15.11 -11.73
N ARG A 457 -7.46 -14.81 -10.44
CA ARG A 457 -7.52 -13.43 -9.94
C ARG A 457 -6.15 -12.76 -10.01
N GLU A 458 -6.14 -11.54 -10.54
CA GLU A 458 -4.93 -10.73 -10.76
C GLU A 458 -4.19 -10.33 -9.48
N CYS A 459 -4.88 -10.28 -8.34
CA CYS A 459 -4.31 -9.96 -7.03
C CYS A 459 -5.13 -10.71 -5.97
N PRO A 460 -4.53 -11.03 -4.80
CA PRO A 460 -5.33 -11.40 -3.65
C PRO A 460 -6.35 -10.31 -3.31
N TRP A 461 -7.53 -10.74 -2.85
CA TRP A 461 -8.65 -9.87 -2.59
C TRP A 461 -9.36 -10.31 -1.31
N TRP A 462 -10.16 -9.40 -0.73
CA TRP A 462 -10.66 -9.55 0.63
C TRP A 462 -11.30 -10.91 0.93
N ILE A 463 -12.31 -11.33 0.15
CA ILE A 463 -13.01 -12.59 0.43
C ILE A 463 -12.12 -13.82 0.23
N GLY A 464 -11.19 -13.79 -0.74
CA GLY A 464 -10.16 -14.82 -0.90
C GLY A 464 -9.27 -14.93 0.33
N SER A 465 -8.76 -13.80 0.82
CA SER A 465 -7.90 -13.77 2.02
C SER A 465 -8.66 -14.18 3.30
N VAL A 466 -9.98 -13.92 3.40
CA VAL A 466 -10.80 -14.45 4.51
C VAL A 466 -10.96 -15.97 4.39
N GLY A 467 -11.17 -16.51 3.20
CA GLY A 467 -11.17 -17.95 2.95
C GLY A 467 -9.85 -18.61 3.37
N GLU A 468 -8.72 -18.01 2.99
CA GLU A 468 -7.38 -18.43 3.44
C GLU A 468 -7.24 -18.36 4.96
N ALA A 469 -7.72 -17.30 5.62
CA ALA A 469 -7.68 -17.22 7.08
C ALA A 469 -8.41 -18.41 7.72
N ILE A 470 -9.56 -18.80 7.17
CA ILE A 470 -10.38 -19.90 7.69
C ILE A 470 -9.69 -21.24 7.50
N SER A 471 -9.10 -21.49 6.32
CA SER A 471 -8.34 -22.73 6.09
C SER A 471 -7.14 -22.82 7.03
N LEU A 472 -6.38 -21.73 7.19
CA LEU A 472 -5.24 -21.64 8.11
C LEU A 472 -5.63 -21.88 9.58
N ILE A 473 -6.77 -21.35 10.03
CA ILE A 473 -7.31 -21.62 11.37
C ILE A 473 -7.63 -23.12 11.51
N GLY A 474 -8.22 -23.75 10.49
CA GLY A 474 -8.48 -25.19 10.46
C GLY A 474 -7.20 -26.03 10.51
N TYR A 475 -6.15 -25.59 9.81
CA TYR A 475 -4.84 -26.23 9.81
C TYR A 475 -4.15 -26.11 11.18
N GLU A 476 -4.17 -24.92 11.80
CA GLU A 476 -3.61 -24.71 13.14
C GLU A 476 -4.39 -25.46 14.23
N ARG A 477 -5.72 -25.62 14.06
CA ARG A 477 -6.52 -26.47 14.95
C ARG A 477 -6.06 -27.92 14.93
N ASN A 478 -5.55 -28.39 13.80
CA ASN A 478 -5.04 -29.73 13.55
C ASN A 478 -3.50 -29.79 13.59
N ALA A 479 -2.84 -28.88 14.30
CA ALA A 479 -1.38 -28.75 14.33
C ALA A 479 -0.62 -29.92 15.00
N ASP A 480 -1.34 -30.89 15.56
CA ASP A 480 -0.78 -32.19 15.96
C ASP A 480 -0.40 -33.06 14.76
N ARG A 481 -1.05 -32.86 13.59
CA ARG A 481 -0.80 -33.59 12.34
C ARG A 481 -0.45 -32.70 11.16
N VAL A 482 -0.96 -31.47 11.09
CA VAL A 482 -0.59 -30.48 10.07
C VAL A 482 0.58 -29.63 10.58
N ARG A 483 1.80 -29.97 10.14
CA ARG A 483 3.04 -29.38 10.68
C ARG A 483 3.26 -27.93 10.26
N GLY A 484 2.81 -27.55 9.07
CA GLY A 484 2.89 -26.18 8.60
C GLY A 484 2.19 -25.94 7.29
N SER A 485 2.07 -24.67 6.94
CA SER A 485 1.44 -24.19 5.71
C SER A 485 2.31 -23.16 5.01
N PHE A 486 2.31 -23.20 3.68
CA PHE A 486 3.21 -22.45 2.82
C PHE A 486 2.38 -21.68 1.78
N TYR A 487 2.47 -20.36 1.79
CA TYR A 487 1.86 -19.58 0.72
C TYR A 487 2.69 -19.73 -0.56
N ALA A 488 2.01 -19.90 -1.69
CA ALA A 488 2.64 -19.99 -3.00
C ALA A 488 1.74 -19.34 -4.08
N PRO A 489 2.33 -18.61 -5.05
CA PRO A 489 3.70 -18.10 -5.06
C PRO A 489 3.91 -16.91 -4.11
N ILE A 490 5.12 -16.74 -3.58
CA ILE A 490 5.38 -15.74 -2.54
C ILE A 490 5.44 -14.31 -3.07
N ILE A 491 6.16 -14.06 -4.18
CA ILE A 491 6.39 -12.72 -4.72
C ILE A 491 6.27 -12.67 -6.25
N ARG A 492 5.96 -11.50 -6.81
CA ARG A 492 5.97 -11.25 -8.26
C ARG A 492 6.53 -9.88 -8.65
N SER A 493 7.18 -9.81 -9.80
CA SER A 493 7.46 -8.55 -10.49
C SER A 493 6.20 -7.98 -11.13
N LEU A 494 6.05 -6.65 -11.11
CA LEU A 494 5.00 -5.91 -11.83
C LEU A 494 5.25 -5.85 -13.34
N ASP A 495 6.49 -6.05 -13.78
CA ASP A 495 6.90 -5.90 -15.18
C ASP A 495 6.80 -7.21 -15.97
N ARG A 496 7.05 -8.35 -15.32
CA ARG A 496 6.92 -9.68 -15.93
C ARG A 496 6.57 -10.74 -14.90
N TYR A 497 5.45 -11.42 -15.10
CA TYR A 497 4.99 -12.51 -14.26
C TYR A 497 4.23 -13.56 -15.07
N GLN A 498 4.13 -14.77 -14.53
CA GLN A 498 3.42 -15.93 -15.07
C GLN A 498 2.20 -16.30 -14.22
N TRP A 499 2.27 -16.04 -12.91
CA TRP A 499 1.23 -16.32 -11.92
C TRP A 499 0.89 -15.08 -11.08
N PRO A 500 -0.37 -14.64 -11.02
CA PRO A 500 -0.71 -13.32 -10.48
C PRO A 500 -0.88 -13.24 -8.96
N ALA A 501 -1.56 -14.19 -8.32
CA ALA A 501 -1.92 -14.08 -6.91
C ALA A 501 -0.71 -14.39 -6.01
N THR A 502 -0.11 -13.36 -5.39
CA THR A 502 1.11 -13.45 -4.57
C THR A 502 1.00 -12.62 -3.28
N LEU A 503 1.78 -12.94 -2.24
CA LEU A 503 1.79 -12.11 -1.02
C LEU A 503 2.38 -10.72 -1.27
N VAL A 504 3.42 -10.63 -2.10
CA VAL A 504 4.13 -9.38 -2.36
C VAL A 504 4.27 -9.17 -3.86
N GLN A 505 4.00 -7.96 -4.31
CA GLN A 505 4.33 -7.52 -5.67
C GLN A 505 5.37 -6.40 -5.59
N PHE A 506 6.27 -6.31 -6.57
CA PHE A 506 7.37 -5.36 -6.55
C PHE A 506 7.75 -4.86 -7.95
N ALA A 507 8.55 -3.80 -7.99
CA ALA A 507 9.25 -3.35 -9.19
C ALA A 507 10.72 -3.02 -8.85
N ALA A 508 11.48 -2.53 -9.82
CA ALA A 508 12.83 -2.02 -9.60
C ALA A 508 12.86 -0.89 -8.55
N ASP A 509 11.79 -0.10 -8.43
CA ASP A 509 11.61 0.90 -7.36
C ASP A 509 11.05 0.25 -6.08
N PRO A 510 11.80 0.24 -4.96
CA PRO A 510 11.32 -0.24 -3.66
C PRO A 510 10.04 0.45 -3.17
N ALA A 511 9.74 1.67 -3.62
CA ALA A 511 8.50 2.37 -3.26
C ALA A 511 7.23 1.70 -3.85
N LEU A 512 7.39 0.82 -4.84
CA LEU A 512 6.30 0.05 -5.46
C LEU A 512 6.14 -1.35 -4.86
N THR A 513 6.93 -1.73 -3.87
CA THR A 513 6.76 -2.98 -3.11
C THR A 513 5.46 -2.92 -2.31
N THR A 514 4.48 -3.75 -2.70
CA THR A 514 3.12 -3.74 -2.16
C THR A 514 2.80 -5.07 -1.47
N ARG A 515 2.26 -4.98 -0.26
CA ARG A 515 1.73 -6.10 0.54
C ARG A 515 0.27 -6.36 0.16
N SER A 516 -0.09 -7.60 -0.17
CA SER A 516 -1.46 -7.97 -0.56
C SER A 516 -2.39 -8.13 0.66
N THR A 517 -3.70 -8.28 0.43
CA THR A 517 -4.65 -8.62 1.51
C THR A 517 -4.28 -9.93 2.19
N SER A 518 -3.77 -10.91 1.43
CA SER A 518 -3.29 -12.18 1.96
C SER A 518 -2.04 -11.99 2.81
N TRP A 519 -1.12 -11.10 2.45
CA TRP A 519 0.04 -10.80 3.30
C TRP A 519 -0.39 -10.38 4.70
N HIS A 520 -1.41 -9.51 4.79
CA HIS A 520 -1.92 -9.05 6.07
C HIS A 520 -2.59 -10.17 6.89
N ILE A 521 -3.30 -11.08 6.24
CA ILE A 521 -3.89 -12.26 6.89
C ILE A 521 -2.81 -13.21 7.40
N TRP A 522 -1.82 -13.53 6.58
CA TRP A 522 -0.71 -14.42 6.95
C TRP A 522 0.12 -13.84 8.10
N HIS A 523 0.42 -12.54 8.05
CA HIS A 523 1.05 -11.83 9.16
C HIS A 523 0.20 -11.89 10.44
N LEU A 524 -1.10 -11.60 10.34
CA LEU A 524 -2.01 -11.58 11.49
C LEU A 524 -2.13 -12.97 12.14
N VAL A 525 -2.45 -13.98 11.33
CA VAL A 525 -2.69 -15.36 11.79
C VAL A 525 -1.38 -16.00 12.26
N GLY A 526 -0.26 -15.75 11.57
CA GLY A 526 1.06 -16.29 11.93
C GLY A 526 1.74 -15.63 13.12
N SER A 527 1.32 -14.42 13.53
CA SER A 527 2.01 -13.64 14.57
C SER A 527 2.03 -14.26 15.96
N LYS A 528 1.04 -15.08 16.30
CA LYS A 528 0.87 -15.73 17.61
C LYS A 528 0.51 -17.20 17.45
N GLN A 529 1.52 -18.03 17.29
CA GLN A 529 1.38 -19.47 17.14
C GLN A 529 0.83 -20.12 18.41
N LEU A 530 -0.09 -21.09 18.25
CA LEU A 530 -0.56 -21.93 19.34
C LEU A 530 0.39 -23.12 19.55
N VAL A 531 0.78 -23.39 20.80
CA VAL A 531 1.48 -24.63 21.20
C VAL A 531 0.53 -25.66 21.80
N ASN A 532 -0.61 -25.21 22.32
CA ASN A 532 -1.69 -26.05 22.81
C ASN A 532 -3.01 -25.49 22.30
N THR A 533 -3.81 -26.31 21.62
CA THR A 533 -5.20 -25.95 21.35
C THR A 533 -6.04 -26.17 22.60
N LEU A 534 -7.06 -25.33 22.78
CA LEU A 534 -8.03 -25.41 23.87
C LEU A 534 -9.42 -25.71 23.28
N PRO A 535 -10.19 -26.63 23.90
CA PRO A 535 -11.57 -26.89 23.51
C PRO A 535 -12.40 -25.62 23.60
N ALA A 536 -13.20 -25.36 22.58
CA ALA A 536 -14.18 -24.29 22.55
C ALA A 536 -15.56 -24.82 22.14
N THR A 537 -16.59 -23.98 22.25
CA THR A 537 -17.94 -24.28 21.73
C THR A 537 -17.86 -24.82 20.28
N LYS A 538 -18.73 -25.77 19.90
CA LYS A 538 -18.71 -26.43 18.58
C LYS A 538 -19.77 -25.90 17.62
N GLU A 539 -19.91 -24.58 17.57
CA GLU A 539 -20.74 -23.90 16.57
C GLU A 539 -19.83 -23.10 15.65
N PHE A 540 -19.71 -23.57 14.41
CA PHE A 540 -18.98 -22.94 13.32
C PHE A 540 -19.97 -22.59 12.22
N ASP A 541 -19.60 -21.65 11.34
CA ASP A 541 -20.45 -21.01 10.33
C ASP A 541 -21.53 -20.06 10.92
N PRO A 542 -21.45 -18.74 10.65
CA PRO A 542 -20.49 -18.06 9.80
C PRO A 542 -19.16 -17.74 10.48
N LEU A 543 -18.96 -18.10 11.75
CA LEU A 543 -17.76 -17.78 12.52
C LEU A 543 -16.88 -19.01 12.72
N PHE A 544 -15.67 -18.98 12.18
CA PHE A 544 -14.68 -20.05 12.25
C PHE A 544 -13.54 -19.62 13.16
N TYR A 545 -13.09 -20.48 14.08
CA TYR A 545 -12.10 -20.09 15.08
C TYR A 545 -11.31 -21.26 15.66
N VAL A 546 -10.16 -20.90 16.25
CA VAL A 546 -9.34 -21.75 17.11
C VAL A 546 -8.94 -20.95 18.34
N ALA A 547 -8.89 -21.63 19.48
CA ALA A 547 -8.39 -21.06 20.73
C ALA A 547 -7.26 -21.92 21.27
N GLY A 548 -6.32 -21.31 21.98
CA GLY A 548 -5.17 -22.02 22.50
C GLY A 548 -4.29 -21.19 23.41
N VAL A 549 -3.13 -21.76 23.74
CA VAL A 549 -2.06 -21.11 24.49
C VAL A 549 -0.85 -20.97 23.57
N SER A 550 -0.24 -19.79 23.56
CA SER A 550 0.99 -19.51 22.81
C SER A 550 2.25 -19.99 23.55
N GLU A 551 3.42 -19.98 22.89
CA GLU A 551 4.72 -20.21 23.54
C GLU A 551 4.95 -19.31 24.76
N GLU A 552 4.53 -18.05 24.67
CA GLU A 552 4.61 -17.05 25.76
C GLU A 552 3.60 -17.30 26.91
N SER A 553 2.90 -18.43 26.92
CA SER A 553 1.84 -18.75 27.89
C SER A 553 0.65 -17.79 27.88
N THR A 554 0.41 -17.09 26.76
CA THR A 554 -0.76 -16.22 26.58
C THR A 554 -1.93 -17.01 26.00
N MET A 555 -3.15 -16.75 26.48
CA MET A 555 -4.36 -17.30 25.86
C MET A 555 -4.67 -16.53 24.59
N VAL A 556 -4.80 -17.24 23.48
CA VAL A 556 -5.01 -16.67 22.15
C VAL A 556 -6.28 -17.26 21.55
N TRP A 557 -7.09 -16.39 20.96
CA TRP A 557 -8.24 -16.76 20.14
C TRP A 557 -8.05 -16.13 18.76
N LYS A 558 -8.20 -16.94 17.71
CA LYS A 558 -8.18 -16.50 16.31
C LYS A 558 -9.50 -16.88 15.67
N GLY A 559 -10.11 -15.94 14.98
CA GLY A 559 -11.37 -16.20 14.29
C GLY A 559 -11.55 -15.36 13.04
N ALA A 560 -12.33 -15.90 12.11
CA ALA A 560 -12.71 -15.27 10.86
C ALA A 560 -14.20 -15.50 10.62
N ALA A 561 -14.91 -14.43 10.24
CA ALA A 561 -16.33 -14.48 9.92
C ALA A 561 -16.51 -14.48 8.40
N TYR A 562 -17.30 -15.44 7.90
CA TYR A 562 -17.61 -15.64 6.49
C TYR A 562 -19.13 -15.63 6.29
N ASN A 563 -19.72 -14.43 6.36
CA ASN A 563 -21.16 -14.22 6.31
C ASN A 563 -21.65 -13.57 5.00
N THR A 564 -20.76 -13.41 4.02
CA THR A 564 -21.09 -12.90 2.69
C THR A 564 -20.17 -13.56 1.67
N THR A 565 -20.77 -14.15 0.64
CA THR A 565 -20.07 -14.76 -0.51
C THR A 565 -20.03 -13.85 -1.73
N ASP A 566 -20.73 -12.71 -1.66
CA ASP A 566 -20.76 -11.72 -2.71
C ASP A 566 -19.45 -10.92 -2.70
N ASP A 567 -18.76 -10.86 -3.84
CA ASP A 567 -17.80 -9.80 -4.09
C ASP A 567 -18.55 -8.47 -3.95
N ARG A 568 -18.38 -7.81 -2.80
CA ARG A 568 -18.67 -6.38 -2.75
C ARG A 568 -17.52 -5.72 -3.46
N ASP A 569 -17.82 -5.15 -4.62
CA ASP A 569 -16.99 -4.10 -5.17
C ASP A 569 -16.98 -2.99 -4.10
N ILE A 570 -15.97 -3.02 -3.23
CA ILE A 570 -15.53 -1.83 -2.52
C ILE A 570 -14.86 -1.01 -3.60
N GLY A 571 -15.64 -0.57 -4.59
CA GLY A 571 -15.16 0.33 -5.59
C GLY A 571 -14.58 1.47 -4.79
N ARG A 572 -13.26 1.66 -4.84
CA ARG A 572 -12.69 2.95 -4.47
C ARG A 572 -13.58 3.92 -5.21
N PRO A 573 -14.34 4.80 -4.52
CA PRO A 573 -15.08 5.83 -5.22
C PRO A 573 -14.05 6.49 -6.12
N GLN A 574 -14.19 6.30 -7.43
CA GLN A 574 -13.26 6.92 -8.37
C GLN A 574 -13.35 8.41 -8.08
N PRO A 575 -12.25 9.12 -7.84
CA PRO A 575 -12.32 10.52 -7.49
C PRO A 575 -13.11 11.26 -8.58
N THR A 576 -14.31 11.71 -8.25
CA THR A 576 -15.23 12.28 -9.25
C THR A 576 -15.12 13.78 -9.32
N LEU A 577 -14.64 14.42 -8.24
CA LEU A 577 -14.61 15.87 -8.06
C LEU A 577 -13.35 16.49 -8.65
N GLY A 578 -13.50 17.65 -9.26
CA GLY A 578 -12.41 18.53 -9.64
C GLY A 578 -12.36 19.78 -8.76
N ALA A 579 -11.48 20.71 -9.12
CA ALA A 579 -11.30 21.97 -8.39
C ALA A 579 -12.57 22.85 -8.39
N ILE A 580 -13.40 22.78 -9.44
CA ILE A 580 -14.64 23.57 -9.55
C ILE A 580 -15.69 23.06 -8.57
N GLU A 581 -15.85 21.75 -8.45
CA GLU A 581 -16.78 21.15 -7.50
C GLU A 581 -16.33 21.44 -6.06
N ALA A 582 -15.04 21.32 -5.77
CA ALA A 582 -14.48 21.68 -4.46
C ALA A 582 -14.63 23.17 -4.12
N PHE A 583 -14.42 24.06 -5.10
CA PHE A 583 -14.72 25.48 -4.98
C PHE A 583 -16.21 25.69 -4.63
N GLY A 584 -17.12 25.04 -5.37
CA GLY A 584 -18.56 25.14 -5.12
C GLY A 584 -18.97 24.67 -3.72
N ILE A 585 -18.37 23.59 -3.22
CA ILE A 585 -18.58 23.05 -1.87
C ILE A 585 -18.10 24.03 -0.80
N LEU A 586 -16.88 24.58 -0.96
CA LEU A 586 -16.34 25.56 -0.03
C LEU A 586 -17.22 26.79 0.08
N ILE A 587 -17.61 27.34 -1.07
CA ILE A 587 -18.50 28.49 -1.17
C ILE A 587 -19.86 28.19 -0.51
N SER A 588 -20.44 27.00 -0.77
CA SER A 588 -21.76 26.65 -0.23
C SER A 588 -21.78 26.51 1.29
N ILE A 589 -20.67 26.02 1.86
CA ILE A 589 -20.49 25.77 3.28
C ILE A 589 -20.20 27.08 4.01
N VAL A 590 -19.22 27.86 3.55
CA VAL A 590 -18.76 29.07 4.27
C VAL A 590 -19.75 30.22 4.13
N ILE A 591 -20.38 30.42 2.96
CA ILE A 591 -21.46 31.40 2.80
C ILE A 591 -22.72 30.83 3.44
N GLY A 592 -22.81 30.95 4.77
CA GLY A 592 -23.91 30.47 5.60
C GLY A 592 -24.85 31.59 6.06
N SER A 593 -25.54 31.36 7.17
CA SER A 593 -26.33 32.39 7.86
C SER A 593 -25.47 33.52 8.44
N GLY A 594 -24.16 33.27 8.66
CA GLY A 594 -23.28 34.19 9.35
C GLY A 594 -23.12 35.56 8.70
N ILE A 595 -23.17 35.64 7.37
CA ILE A 595 -23.14 36.94 6.67
C ILE A 595 -24.40 37.79 6.90
N PHE A 596 -25.49 37.19 7.37
CA PHE A 596 -26.76 37.87 7.65
C PHE A 596 -26.95 38.18 9.14
N THR A 597 -26.39 37.35 10.03
CA THR A 597 -26.60 37.46 11.49
C THR A 597 -25.41 38.05 12.26
N SER A 598 -24.16 37.84 11.80
CA SER A 598 -22.99 38.44 12.45
C SER A 598 -22.82 39.96 12.32
N PRO A 599 -23.33 40.67 11.29
CA PRO A 599 -23.01 42.09 11.13
C PRO A 599 -23.38 42.95 12.34
N GLY A 600 -24.57 42.75 12.94
CA GLY A 600 -24.99 43.54 14.10
C GLY A 600 -24.20 43.25 15.37
N SER A 601 -23.87 41.96 15.60
CA SER A 601 -22.99 41.56 16.70
C SER A 601 -21.57 42.16 16.57
N ILE A 602 -21.03 42.21 15.35
CA ILE A 602 -19.73 42.82 15.07
C ILE A 602 -19.83 44.35 15.23
N ASP A 603 -20.87 44.97 14.66
CA ASP A 603 -21.05 46.42 14.66
C ASP A 603 -21.25 47.00 16.06
N THR A 604 -21.92 46.27 16.95
CA THR A 604 -22.05 46.60 18.38
C THR A 604 -20.69 46.66 19.08
N ASN A 605 -19.72 45.89 18.59
CA ASN A 605 -18.40 45.70 19.20
C ASN A 605 -17.28 46.44 18.47
N VAL A 606 -17.60 47.41 17.61
CA VAL A 606 -16.61 48.26 16.95
C VAL A 606 -17.00 49.75 16.98
N PRO A 607 -16.02 50.68 16.96
CA PRO A 607 -16.28 52.11 17.05
C PRO A 607 -16.85 52.74 15.78
N SER A 608 -16.75 52.08 14.63
CA SER A 608 -17.20 52.63 13.36
C SER A 608 -17.44 51.55 12.29
N PRO A 609 -18.17 51.87 11.19
CA PRO A 609 -18.35 50.93 10.07
C PRO A 609 -17.02 50.53 9.41
N GLY A 610 -16.08 51.48 9.29
CA GLY A 610 -14.74 51.21 8.79
C GLY A 610 -13.98 50.22 9.67
N ALA A 611 -14.11 50.31 11.00
CA ALA A 611 -13.53 49.32 11.92
C ALA A 611 -14.20 47.94 11.76
N SER A 612 -15.52 47.89 11.54
CA SER A 612 -16.24 46.64 11.20
C SER A 612 -15.65 45.96 9.96
N LEU A 613 -15.48 46.71 8.86
CA LEU A 613 -14.89 46.18 7.63
C LEU A 613 -13.47 45.64 7.83
N VAL A 614 -12.65 46.31 8.67
CA VAL A 614 -11.32 45.82 9.04
C VAL A 614 -11.41 44.51 9.82
N VAL A 615 -12.33 44.38 10.77
CA VAL A 615 -12.55 43.12 11.51
C VAL A 615 -12.96 41.98 10.57
N TRP A 616 -13.85 42.24 9.61
CA TRP A 616 -14.24 41.27 8.58
C TRP A 616 -13.07 40.84 7.69
N LEU A 617 -12.21 41.78 7.30
CA LEU A 617 -11.00 41.48 6.54
C LEU A 617 -10.01 40.65 7.35
N VAL A 618 -9.74 41.04 8.60
CA VAL A 618 -8.81 40.32 9.49
C VAL A 618 -9.32 38.91 9.77
N GLY A 619 -10.61 38.75 10.10
CA GLY A 619 -11.24 37.44 10.27
C GLY A 619 -11.15 36.57 9.01
N GLY A 620 -11.33 37.18 7.84
CA GLY A 620 -11.19 36.51 6.55
C GLY A 620 -9.76 36.05 6.25
N LEU A 621 -8.76 36.91 6.49
CA LEU A 621 -7.35 36.55 6.33
C LEU A 621 -6.94 35.42 7.29
N LEU A 622 -7.42 35.45 8.54
CA LEU A 622 -7.19 34.36 9.49
C LEU A 622 -7.80 33.05 8.99
N ALA A 623 -9.05 33.08 8.51
CA ALA A 623 -9.70 31.90 7.93
C ALA A 623 -8.94 31.37 6.70
N TRP A 624 -8.42 32.27 5.84
CA TRP A 624 -7.62 31.89 4.67
C TRP A 624 -6.31 31.23 5.10
N THR A 625 -5.55 31.83 6.01
CA THR A 625 -4.30 31.23 6.51
C THR A 625 -4.53 29.86 7.14
N GLY A 626 -5.60 29.69 7.94
CA GLY A 626 -6.00 28.40 8.49
C GLY A 626 -6.31 27.38 7.40
N ALA A 627 -7.10 27.76 6.39
CA ALA A 627 -7.46 26.88 5.28
C ALA A 627 -6.23 26.45 4.47
N SER A 628 -5.29 27.37 4.23
CA SER A 628 -4.03 27.06 3.54
C SER A 628 -3.16 26.07 4.33
N THR A 629 -3.09 26.17 5.66
CA THR A 629 -2.37 25.19 6.49
C THR A 629 -2.99 23.80 6.39
N VAL A 630 -4.32 23.71 6.43
CA VAL A 630 -4.99 22.41 6.30
C VAL A 630 -4.89 21.88 4.85
N ALA A 631 -4.79 22.75 3.84
CA ALA A 631 -4.48 22.36 2.46
C ALA A 631 -3.13 21.66 2.37
N GLU A 632 -2.09 22.23 2.99
CA GLU A 632 -0.75 21.63 3.03
C GLU A 632 -0.80 20.23 3.67
N LEU A 633 -1.46 20.10 4.83
CA LEU A 633 -1.69 18.81 5.48
C LEU A 633 -2.45 17.82 4.57
N GLY A 634 -3.50 18.27 3.87
CA GLY A 634 -4.27 17.45 2.94
C GLY A 634 -3.53 17.06 1.67
N THR A 635 -2.48 17.79 1.30
CA THR A 635 -1.58 17.39 0.20
C THR A 635 -0.44 16.49 0.66
N ALA A 636 -0.04 16.57 1.94
CA ALA A 636 1.06 15.79 2.51
C ALA A 636 0.61 14.41 3.04
N ILE A 637 -0.60 14.31 3.57
CA ILE A 637 -1.16 13.09 4.16
C ILE A 637 -2.14 12.46 3.16
N PRO A 638 -1.77 11.36 2.47
CA PRO A 638 -2.62 10.73 1.47
C PRO A 638 -3.81 10.01 2.13
N GLY A 639 -5.01 10.19 1.57
CA GLY A 639 -6.24 9.50 1.97
C GLY A 639 -7.38 10.43 2.37
N GLU A 640 -8.21 9.95 3.31
CA GLU A 640 -9.34 10.69 3.87
C GLU A 640 -8.81 11.91 4.65
N GLY A 641 -9.12 13.11 4.18
CA GLY A 641 -8.72 14.34 4.86
C GLY A 641 -9.67 14.70 6.00
N GLY A 642 -9.15 15.51 6.93
CA GLY A 642 -9.93 16.00 8.08
C GLY A 642 -9.16 15.94 9.39
N VAL A 643 -9.72 16.61 10.40
CA VAL A 643 -9.06 16.74 11.72
C VAL A 643 -8.82 15.39 12.40
N GLN A 644 -9.74 14.43 12.27
CA GLN A 644 -9.60 13.11 12.91
C GLN A 644 -8.46 12.28 12.29
N PRO A 645 -8.39 12.07 10.96
CA PRO A 645 -7.27 11.35 10.35
C PRO A 645 -5.93 12.03 10.59
N TYR A 646 -5.88 13.37 10.58
CA TYR A 646 -4.63 14.11 10.82
C TYR A 646 -4.14 13.95 12.26
N LEU A 647 -5.02 14.06 13.25
CA LEU A 647 -4.64 13.85 14.64
C LEU A 647 -4.27 12.39 14.92
N GLN A 648 -4.93 11.42 14.27
CA GLN A 648 -4.56 10.01 14.35
C GLN A 648 -3.18 9.76 13.76
N TYR A 649 -2.88 10.35 12.59
CA TYR A 649 -1.58 10.22 11.94
C TYR A 649 -0.45 10.86 12.76
N ILE A 650 -0.68 12.04 13.34
CA ILE A 650 0.35 12.80 14.06
C ILE A 650 0.55 12.31 15.50
N TYR A 651 -0.53 11.97 16.21
CA TYR A 651 -0.48 11.69 17.65
C TYR A 651 -0.99 10.29 18.05
N GLY A 652 -1.45 9.47 17.09
CA GLY A 652 -1.92 8.10 17.31
C GLY A 652 -3.42 7.96 17.62
N ASP A 653 -3.86 6.71 17.77
CA ASP A 653 -5.29 6.33 17.82
C ASP A 653 -6.09 7.00 18.93
N VAL A 654 -5.49 7.27 20.10
CA VAL A 654 -6.18 7.92 21.22
C VAL A 654 -6.64 9.33 20.84
N PHE A 655 -5.80 10.10 20.15
CA PHE A 655 -6.13 11.46 19.74
C PHE A 655 -7.10 11.47 18.56
N GLY A 656 -6.98 10.50 17.64
CA GLY A 656 -8.00 10.25 16.62
C GLY A 656 -9.37 9.96 17.24
N PHE A 657 -9.44 9.07 18.23
CA PHE A 657 -10.66 8.75 18.94
C PHE A 657 -11.26 9.96 19.68
N LEU A 658 -10.45 10.70 20.44
CA LEU A 658 -10.91 11.90 21.17
C LEU A 658 -11.45 12.98 20.21
N ALA A 659 -10.80 13.17 19.07
CA ALA A 659 -11.27 14.07 18.03
C ALA A 659 -12.64 13.62 17.48
N ALA A 660 -12.76 12.34 17.10
CA ALA A 660 -14.02 11.77 16.60
C ALA A 660 -15.15 11.89 17.62
N TRP A 661 -14.86 11.56 18.89
CA TRP A 661 -15.81 11.62 19.99
C TRP A 661 -16.31 13.04 20.22
N THR A 662 -15.40 14.01 20.31
CA THR A 662 -15.75 15.43 20.54
C THR A 662 -16.59 15.97 19.40
N TRP A 663 -16.25 15.60 18.17
CA TRP A 663 -16.96 16.05 16.98
C TRP A 663 -18.38 15.49 16.89
N THR A 664 -18.52 14.20 17.19
CA THR A 664 -19.79 13.46 17.08
C THR A 664 -20.74 13.76 18.23
N VAL A 665 -20.22 13.88 19.46
CA VAL A 665 -21.04 14.01 20.68
C VAL A 665 -21.35 15.48 21.00
N ALA A 666 -20.41 16.39 20.74
CA ALA A 666 -20.55 17.79 21.16
C ALA A 666 -20.69 18.76 19.99
N VAL A 667 -19.69 18.83 19.10
CA VAL A 667 -19.55 19.94 18.14
C VAL A 667 -20.65 19.94 17.09
N MET A 668 -20.85 18.82 16.39
CA MET A 668 -21.83 18.74 15.31
C MET A 668 -23.29 18.83 15.80
N PRO A 669 -23.70 18.11 16.87
CA PRO A 669 -25.05 18.26 17.42
C PRO A 669 -25.36 19.70 17.86
N ALA A 670 -24.42 20.36 18.55
CA ALA A 670 -24.61 21.75 18.99
C ALA A 670 -24.73 22.72 17.80
N THR A 671 -23.90 22.53 16.77
CA THR A 671 -23.94 23.35 15.55
C THR A 671 -25.27 23.19 14.81
N LEU A 672 -25.77 21.97 14.65
CA LEU A 672 -27.05 21.72 13.99
C LEU A 672 -28.23 22.28 14.80
N ALA A 673 -28.16 22.20 16.14
CA ALA A 673 -29.18 22.76 17.02
C ALA A 673 -29.27 24.29 16.89
N ILE A 674 -28.14 25.00 16.95
CA ILE A 674 -28.15 26.47 16.86
C ILE A 674 -28.61 26.95 15.49
N LEU A 675 -28.19 26.28 14.40
CA LEU A 675 -28.62 26.63 13.04
C LEU A 675 -30.13 26.46 12.85
N SER A 676 -30.72 25.39 13.41
CA SER A 676 -32.16 25.18 13.33
C SER A 676 -32.95 26.24 14.10
N ILE A 677 -32.45 26.64 15.28
CA ILE A 677 -33.05 27.73 16.09
C ILE A 677 -33.03 29.04 15.31
N VAL A 678 -31.86 29.43 14.77
CA VAL A 678 -31.71 30.67 14.00
C VAL A 678 -32.62 30.67 12.77
N PHE A 679 -32.75 29.53 12.07
CA PHE A 679 -33.65 29.41 10.94
C PHE A 679 -35.12 29.67 11.32
N VAL A 680 -35.58 29.08 12.42
CA VAL A 680 -36.94 29.32 12.93
C VAL A 680 -37.13 30.77 13.35
N ASP A 681 -36.22 31.32 14.16
CA ASP A 681 -36.32 32.70 14.63
C ASP A 681 -36.29 33.71 13.47
N SER A 682 -35.55 33.42 12.38
CA SER A 682 -35.54 34.22 11.16
C SER A 682 -36.90 34.23 10.45
N ILE A 683 -37.60 33.08 10.38
CA ILE A 683 -38.95 33.00 9.80
C ILE A 683 -39.95 33.82 10.63
N PHE A 684 -39.89 33.71 11.96
CA PHE A 684 -40.78 34.47 12.85
C PHE A 684 -40.53 35.98 12.74
N SER A 685 -39.27 36.38 12.58
CA SER A 685 -38.88 37.78 12.38
C SER A 685 -39.37 38.29 11.02
N ALA A 686 -39.18 37.53 9.94
CA ALA A 686 -39.58 37.92 8.59
C ALA A 686 -41.10 37.99 8.38
N LEU A 687 -41.87 37.17 9.08
CA LEU A 687 -43.34 37.21 9.03
C LEU A 687 -43.94 38.34 9.89
N ASN A 688 -43.09 39.18 10.51
CA ASN A 688 -43.45 40.20 11.48
C ASN A 688 -44.46 39.67 12.52
N ALA A 689 -44.28 38.40 12.92
CA ALA A 689 -45.18 37.68 13.80
C ALA A 689 -44.96 38.13 15.26
N ALA A 690 -45.23 39.42 15.51
CA ALA A 690 -45.52 39.95 16.82
C ALA A 690 -46.71 39.16 17.42
N PRO A 691 -46.90 39.16 18.75
CA PRO A 691 -47.95 38.40 19.46
C PRO A 691 -49.41 38.66 19.03
N ALA A 692 -49.65 39.50 18.01
CA ALA A 692 -50.96 39.79 17.45
C ALA A 692 -51.60 38.61 16.67
N VAL A 693 -50.82 37.69 16.10
CA VAL A 693 -51.36 36.53 15.34
C VAL A 693 -51.57 35.30 16.23
N PHE A 694 -50.75 35.14 17.27
CA PHE A 694 -50.83 34.05 18.23
C PHE A 694 -50.95 34.63 19.64
N THR A 695 -52.13 34.54 20.25
CA THR A 695 -52.37 34.89 21.66
C THR A 695 -51.72 33.85 22.58
N LEU A 696 -50.40 33.73 22.55
CA LEU A 696 -49.61 32.80 23.35
C LEU A 696 -48.83 33.57 24.41
N THR A 697 -48.67 32.99 25.60
CA THR A 697 -47.76 33.51 26.63
C THR A 697 -46.30 33.40 26.16
N ALA A 698 -45.40 34.20 26.74
CA ALA A 698 -43.97 34.17 26.40
C ALA A 698 -43.38 32.76 26.48
N ASP A 699 -43.74 31.99 27.51
CA ASP A 699 -43.30 30.60 27.70
C ASP A 699 -43.82 29.66 26.58
N SER A 700 -45.06 29.84 26.16
CA SER A 700 -45.67 29.04 25.09
C SER A 700 -45.05 29.36 23.73
N MET A 701 -44.70 30.63 23.50
CA MET A 701 -44.00 31.08 22.29
C MET A 701 -42.58 30.50 22.22
N TRP A 702 -41.86 30.51 23.34
CA TRP A 702 -40.54 29.90 23.45
C TRP A 702 -40.59 28.39 23.15
N LEU A 703 -41.53 27.68 23.78
CA LEU A 703 -41.68 26.23 23.59
C LEU A 703 -42.00 25.91 22.12
N MET A 704 -42.93 26.65 21.51
CA MET A 704 -43.29 26.49 20.09
C MET A 704 -42.08 26.67 19.16
N ARG A 705 -41.28 27.71 19.36
CA ARG A 705 -40.06 27.97 18.55
C ARG A 705 -39.06 26.83 18.68
N LYS A 706 -38.82 26.33 19.89
CA LYS A 706 -37.92 25.18 20.13
C LYS A 706 -38.46 23.89 19.53
N SER A 707 -39.75 23.59 19.70
CA SER A 707 -40.39 22.40 19.11
C SER A 707 -40.34 22.43 17.58
N LEU A 708 -40.56 23.59 16.96
CA LEU A 708 -40.46 23.74 15.51
C LEU A 708 -39.02 23.56 15.02
N SER A 709 -38.03 24.05 15.78
CA SER A 709 -36.60 23.86 15.48
C SER A 709 -36.24 22.36 15.49
N VAL A 710 -36.75 21.60 16.46
CA VAL A 710 -36.55 20.14 16.50
C VAL A 710 -37.25 19.46 15.32
N ALA A 711 -38.48 19.86 15.00
CA ALA A 711 -39.24 19.31 13.88
C ALA A 711 -38.54 19.53 12.53
N ILE A 712 -38.05 20.75 12.27
CA ILE A 712 -37.31 21.09 11.05
C ILE A 712 -36.01 20.30 10.97
N LEU A 713 -35.28 20.19 12.08
CA LEU A 713 -34.05 19.40 12.11
C LEU A 713 -34.34 17.93 11.76
N MET A 714 -35.36 17.32 12.36
CA MET A 714 -35.77 15.95 12.03
C MET A 714 -36.20 15.81 10.55
N LEU A 715 -36.97 16.75 10.02
CA LEU A 715 -37.42 16.73 8.62
C LEU A 715 -36.24 16.82 7.65
N VAL A 716 -35.30 17.73 7.88
CA VAL A 716 -34.10 17.89 7.05
C VAL A 716 -33.21 16.66 7.14
N SER A 717 -33.00 16.11 8.35
CA SER A 717 -32.27 14.85 8.53
C SER A 717 -32.93 13.69 7.78
N LEU A 718 -34.25 13.52 7.91
CA LEU A 718 -35.01 12.48 7.20
C LEU A 718 -34.96 12.67 5.68
N ALA A 719 -35.08 13.91 5.19
CA ALA A 719 -34.97 14.22 3.77
C ALA A 719 -33.57 13.86 3.22
N ASN A 720 -32.51 14.14 3.98
CA ASN A 720 -31.15 13.75 3.65
C ASN A 720 -30.96 12.22 3.64
N CYS A 721 -31.70 11.47 4.47
CA CYS A 721 -31.68 10.01 4.46
C CYS A 721 -32.41 9.38 3.26
N ILE A 722 -33.41 10.04 2.68
CA ILE A 722 -34.27 9.45 1.63
C ILE A 722 -33.62 9.52 0.23
N SER A 723 -32.92 10.61 -0.12
CA SER A 723 -32.35 10.75 -1.46
C SER A 723 -31.12 11.68 -1.51
N THR A 724 -29.97 11.10 -1.81
CA THR A 724 -28.72 11.84 -2.08
C THR A 724 -28.86 12.77 -3.28
N LYS A 725 -29.59 12.37 -4.33
CA LYS A 725 -29.85 13.21 -5.52
C LYS A 725 -30.74 14.42 -5.22
N ALA A 726 -31.67 14.30 -4.27
CA ALA A 726 -32.50 15.44 -3.84
C ALA A 726 -31.68 16.44 -3.02
N SER A 727 -30.80 15.93 -2.13
CA SER A 727 -29.89 16.76 -1.33
C SER A 727 -28.93 17.58 -2.21
N THR A 728 -28.33 16.97 -3.25
CA THR A 728 -27.46 17.70 -4.19
C THR A 728 -28.20 18.80 -4.97
N ARG A 729 -29.42 18.54 -5.44
CA ARG A 729 -30.24 19.55 -6.14
C ARG A 729 -30.65 20.70 -5.22
N LEU A 730 -31.02 20.38 -3.99
CA LEU A 730 -31.39 21.35 -2.98
C LEU A 730 -30.19 22.22 -2.56
N ASN A 731 -29.00 21.63 -2.43
CA ASN A 731 -27.76 22.36 -2.19
C ASN A 731 -27.46 23.37 -3.31
N ASN A 732 -27.53 22.93 -4.57
CA ASN A 732 -27.28 23.82 -5.71
C ASN A 732 -28.28 24.99 -5.76
N PHE A 733 -29.56 24.75 -5.46
CA PHE A 733 -30.56 25.82 -5.34
C PHE A 733 -30.17 26.84 -4.26
N PHE A 734 -29.78 26.37 -3.06
CA PHE A 734 -29.38 27.27 -1.98
C PHE A 734 -28.11 28.06 -2.30
N VAL A 735 -27.13 27.48 -2.99
CA VAL A 735 -25.94 28.21 -3.45
C VAL A 735 -26.31 29.36 -4.38
N VAL A 736 -27.12 29.09 -5.39
CA VAL A 736 -27.57 30.12 -6.34
C VAL A 736 -28.39 31.20 -5.62
N ALA A 737 -29.31 30.80 -4.73
CA ALA A 737 -30.12 31.74 -3.96
C ALA A 737 -29.27 32.64 -3.05
N LYS A 738 -28.24 32.10 -2.39
CA LYS A 738 -27.32 32.85 -1.53
C LYS A 738 -26.55 33.90 -2.33
N PHE A 739 -25.95 33.54 -3.46
CA PHE A 739 -25.26 34.50 -4.31
C PHE A 739 -26.18 35.53 -4.92
N ALA A 740 -27.37 35.11 -5.37
CA ALA A 740 -28.37 36.05 -5.87
C ALA A 740 -28.75 37.08 -4.79
N SER A 741 -28.88 36.64 -3.53
CA SER A 741 -29.19 37.52 -2.40
C SER A 741 -28.05 38.50 -2.11
N ILE A 742 -26.80 38.01 -2.05
CA ILE A 742 -25.62 38.88 -1.86
C ILE A 742 -25.47 39.87 -3.02
N ALA A 743 -25.58 39.40 -4.26
CA ALA A 743 -25.49 40.23 -5.44
C ALA A 743 -26.60 41.28 -5.47
N PHE A 744 -27.83 40.92 -5.07
CA PHE A 744 -28.95 41.85 -4.96
C PHE A 744 -28.65 42.97 -3.95
N VAL A 745 -28.18 42.63 -2.74
CA VAL A 745 -27.80 43.61 -1.71
C VAL A 745 -26.68 44.53 -2.22
N VAL A 746 -25.66 43.97 -2.86
CA VAL A 746 -24.53 44.75 -3.40
C VAL A 746 -24.98 45.68 -4.52
N LEU A 747 -25.82 45.20 -5.44
CA LEU A 747 -26.36 46.02 -6.53
C LEU A 747 -27.29 47.12 -6.00
N ALA A 748 -28.09 46.84 -4.97
CA ALA A 748 -28.94 47.84 -4.33
C ALA A 748 -28.09 48.93 -3.66
N GLY A 749 -27.05 48.55 -2.90
CA GLY A 749 -26.10 49.50 -2.32
C GLY A 749 -25.40 50.36 -3.39
N LEU A 750 -24.91 49.74 -4.47
CA LEU A 750 -24.31 50.46 -5.60
C LEU A 750 -25.30 51.41 -6.27
N ALA A 751 -26.57 51.02 -6.44
CA ALA A 751 -27.60 51.89 -6.98
C ALA A 751 -27.82 53.12 -6.11
N VAL A 752 -27.93 52.97 -4.79
CA VAL A 752 -28.05 54.10 -3.84
C VAL A 752 -26.84 55.02 -3.95
N VAL A 753 -25.62 54.48 -4.04
CA VAL A 753 -24.41 55.29 -4.24
C VAL A 753 -24.44 56.05 -5.57
N VAL A 754 -24.82 55.41 -6.67
CA VAL A 754 -24.89 56.05 -8.00
C VAL A 754 -25.95 57.14 -8.02
N VAL A 755 -27.13 56.90 -7.45
CA VAL A 755 -28.19 57.91 -7.36
C VAL A 755 -27.72 59.07 -6.47
N GLN A 756 -27.06 58.81 -5.33
CA GLN A 756 -26.54 59.88 -4.45
C GLN A 756 -25.47 60.73 -5.13
N VAL A 757 -24.57 60.11 -5.90
CA VAL A 757 -23.57 60.84 -6.69
C VAL A 757 -24.23 61.68 -7.79
N ALA A 758 -25.30 61.18 -8.41
CA ALA A 758 -26.06 61.93 -9.42
C ALA A 758 -26.88 63.11 -8.84
N HIS A 759 -27.39 63.00 -7.61
CA HIS A 759 -28.16 64.05 -6.92
C HIS A 759 -27.27 65.06 -6.16
N GLY A 760 -25.96 64.84 -6.08
CA GLY A 760 -25.04 65.74 -5.39
C GLY A 760 -25.21 65.72 -3.87
N THR A 761 -25.29 66.89 -3.24
CA THR A 761 -25.37 67.02 -1.77
C THR A 761 -26.79 66.99 -1.20
N GLU A 762 -27.83 66.90 -2.05
CA GLU A 762 -29.20 66.78 -1.57
C GLU A 762 -29.49 65.31 -1.15
N PRO A 763 -30.08 65.08 0.03
CA PRO A 763 -30.38 63.73 0.51
C PRO A 763 -31.52 63.11 -0.31
N ILE A 764 -31.33 61.87 -0.74
CA ILE A 764 -32.36 61.08 -1.42
C ILE A 764 -33.18 60.36 -0.34
N GLU A 765 -34.50 60.26 -0.46
CA GLU A 765 -35.37 59.55 0.50
C GLU A 765 -35.15 58.03 0.56
N ALA A 766 -34.23 57.45 -0.22
CA ALA A 766 -34.00 56.01 -0.31
C ALA A 766 -32.63 55.60 0.27
N GLY A 767 -32.65 54.74 1.31
CA GLY A 767 -31.48 54.18 1.98
C GLY A 767 -30.97 55.00 3.17
N GLY A 768 -30.03 54.43 3.93
CA GLY A 768 -29.40 55.10 5.07
C GLY A 768 -28.64 56.36 4.63
N HIS A 769 -28.79 57.47 5.35
CA HIS A 769 -28.08 58.72 5.03
C HIS A 769 -26.70 58.82 5.70
N ASP A 770 -26.41 57.95 6.67
CA ASP A 770 -25.22 58.03 7.50
C ASP A 770 -23.92 57.85 6.70
N TRP A 771 -23.92 56.98 5.68
CA TRP A 771 -22.71 56.65 4.92
C TRP A 771 -22.15 57.81 4.08
N SER A 772 -22.99 58.76 3.68
CA SER A 772 -22.61 59.93 2.88
C SER A 772 -22.36 61.16 3.75
N GLN A 773 -22.95 61.22 4.93
CA GLN A 773 -22.88 62.38 5.84
C GLN A 773 -21.83 62.25 6.94
N LYS A 774 -21.48 61.02 7.34
CA LYS A 774 -20.55 60.74 8.45
C LYS A 774 -19.27 60.05 7.94
N PRO A 775 -18.09 60.35 8.49
CA PRO A 775 -16.86 59.65 8.12
C PRO A 775 -16.90 58.18 8.58
N TRP A 776 -16.59 57.24 7.69
CA TRP A 776 -16.64 55.79 7.96
C TRP A 776 -15.71 55.31 9.08
N PHE A 777 -14.65 56.06 9.37
CA PHE A 777 -13.66 55.73 10.42
C PHE A 777 -13.77 56.61 11.67
N ALA A 778 -14.75 57.52 11.72
CA ALA A 778 -14.99 58.29 12.93
C ALA A 778 -15.67 57.41 13.99
N ALA A 779 -15.20 57.50 15.24
CA ALA A 779 -15.84 56.82 16.35
C ALA A 779 -17.26 57.38 16.56
N ARG A 780 -18.25 56.49 16.66
CA ARG A 780 -19.64 56.80 16.98
C ARG A 780 -20.03 56.17 18.31
N ILE A 781 -21.07 56.69 18.96
CA ILE A 781 -21.69 55.98 20.08
C ILE A 781 -22.43 54.77 19.50
N SER A 782 -22.07 53.56 19.90
CA SER A 782 -22.74 52.33 19.43
C SER A 782 -23.90 52.00 20.35
N VAL A 783 -25.09 51.76 19.78
CA VAL A 783 -26.28 51.35 20.53
C VAL A 783 -26.31 49.82 20.60
N ASN A 784 -26.30 49.29 21.81
CA ASN A 784 -26.34 47.86 22.08
C ASN A 784 -27.79 47.33 21.97
N PRO A 785 -28.01 46.03 21.72
CA PRO A 785 -29.35 45.43 21.62
C PRO A 785 -30.25 45.62 22.84
N ASP A 786 -29.68 45.83 24.03
CA ASP A 786 -30.41 46.11 25.27
C ASP A 786 -30.77 47.60 25.45
N GLY A 787 -30.43 48.45 24.47
CA GLY A 787 -30.63 49.89 24.48
C GLY A 787 -29.55 50.67 25.22
N SER A 788 -28.52 50.02 25.76
CA SER A 788 -27.37 50.72 26.36
C SER A 788 -26.44 51.31 25.29
N GLU A 789 -25.71 52.38 25.62
CA GLU A 789 -24.82 53.07 24.70
C GLU A 789 -23.35 52.88 25.08
N THR A 790 -22.52 52.53 24.08
CA THR A 790 -21.07 52.36 24.24
C THR A 790 -20.34 53.60 23.72
N ASP A 791 -19.77 54.40 24.64
CA ASP A 791 -18.88 55.53 24.31
C ASP A 791 -17.42 55.07 24.26
N TRP A 792 -16.93 54.85 23.04
CA TRP A 792 -15.59 54.36 22.76
C TRP A 792 -14.46 55.27 23.25
N THR A 793 -14.74 56.56 23.50
CA THR A 793 -13.72 57.51 23.99
C THR A 793 -13.42 57.33 25.48
N ARG A 794 -14.27 56.61 26.20
CA ARG A 794 -14.19 56.42 27.66
C ARG A 794 -13.74 55.02 28.07
N LEU A 795 -13.58 54.12 27.10
CA LEU A 795 -13.16 52.74 27.36
C LEU A 795 -11.68 52.66 27.70
N SER A 796 -11.33 51.78 28.64
CA SER A 796 -9.95 51.37 28.88
C SER A 796 -9.42 50.50 27.74
N HIS A 797 -8.09 50.37 27.65
CA HIS A 797 -7.45 49.49 26.66
C HIS A 797 -7.91 48.02 26.75
N TRP A 798 -8.22 47.53 27.95
CA TRP A 798 -8.68 46.16 28.17
C TRP A 798 -10.13 45.95 27.72
N GLU A 799 -11.00 46.93 27.95
CA GLU A 799 -12.38 46.89 27.46
C GLU A 799 -12.42 46.97 25.93
N LEU A 800 -11.59 47.85 25.34
CA LEU A 800 -11.43 47.94 23.90
C LEU A 800 -10.96 46.61 23.28
N LEU A 801 -9.99 45.94 23.90
CA LEU A 801 -9.54 44.61 23.49
C LEU A 801 -10.66 43.57 23.60
N GLY A 802 -11.47 43.63 24.66
CA GLY A 802 -12.62 42.75 24.85
C GLY A 802 -13.64 42.88 23.72
N HIS A 803 -14.01 44.12 23.36
CA HIS A 803 -14.91 44.38 22.24
C HIS A 803 -14.34 43.91 20.90
N TYR A 804 -13.10 44.26 20.55
CA TYR A 804 -12.51 43.77 19.30
C TYR A 804 -12.38 42.25 19.26
N SER A 805 -12.16 41.61 20.41
CA SER A 805 -12.11 40.15 20.51
C SER A 805 -13.49 39.52 20.26
N ALA A 806 -14.57 40.11 20.79
CA ALA A 806 -15.94 39.70 20.50
C ALA A 806 -16.33 39.92 19.02
N ALA A 807 -15.94 41.07 18.45
CA ALA A 807 -16.13 41.37 17.03
C ALA A 807 -15.39 40.36 16.14
N LEU A 808 -14.12 40.06 16.46
CA LEU A 808 -13.34 39.08 15.71
C LEU A 808 -13.92 37.66 15.84
N TYR A 809 -14.42 37.29 17.02
CA TYR A 809 -15.12 36.02 17.21
C TYR A 809 -16.37 35.92 16.32
N GLY A 810 -17.16 36.99 16.25
CA GLY A 810 -18.33 37.07 15.36
C GLY A 810 -17.96 36.93 13.87
N ALA A 811 -16.82 37.51 13.46
CA ALA A 811 -16.29 37.36 12.11
C ALA A 811 -15.81 35.93 11.83
N LEU A 812 -15.03 35.33 12.74
CA LEU A 812 -14.55 33.95 12.61
C LEU A 812 -15.70 32.94 12.55
N TRP A 813 -16.77 33.17 13.31
CA TRP A 813 -17.98 32.35 13.23
C TRP A 813 -18.65 32.47 11.86
N ALA A 814 -18.68 33.66 11.25
CA ALA A 814 -19.22 33.85 9.91
C ALA A 814 -18.37 33.18 8.81
N TYR A 815 -17.05 33.09 8.99
CA TYR A 815 -16.14 32.36 8.08
C TYR A 815 -16.01 30.87 8.41
N SER A 816 -16.71 30.36 9.44
CA SER A 816 -16.64 28.95 9.83
C SER A 816 -17.01 28.03 8.67
N GLY A 817 -16.23 26.98 8.47
CA GLY A 817 -16.34 26.07 7.33
C GLY A 817 -15.16 26.12 6.36
N TRP A 818 -14.21 27.02 6.59
CA TRP A 818 -12.97 27.18 5.81
C TRP A 818 -12.13 25.89 5.75
N ASP A 819 -12.23 25.02 6.77
CA ASP A 819 -11.52 23.75 6.88
C ASP A 819 -12.21 22.60 6.13
N LYS A 820 -13.41 22.80 5.58
CA LYS A 820 -14.22 21.69 5.06
C LYS A 820 -13.78 21.14 3.71
N ALA A 821 -12.93 21.85 2.97
CA ALA A 821 -12.37 21.37 1.70
C ALA A 821 -11.57 20.07 1.84
N VAL A 822 -10.90 19.88 2.97
CA VAL A 822 -10.03 18.71 3.12
C VAL A 822 -10.81 17.41 3.34
N TYR A 823 -12.07 17.50 3.78
CA TYR A 823 -12.91 16.32 3.95
C TYR A 823 -13.35 15.70 2.61
N VAL A 824 -13.11 16.40 1.49
CA VAL A 824 -13.33 15.86 0.14
C VAL A 824 -12.01 15.59 -0.59
N SER A 825 -10.86 15.63 0.11
CA SER A 825 -9.54 15.42 -0.51
C SER A 825 -9.44 14.06 -1.20
N ALA A 826 -10.00 13.01 -0.61
CA ALA A 826 -10.02 11.66 -1.16
C ALA A 826 -10.89 11.53 -2.43
N GLU A 827 -11.84 12.46 -2.64
CA GLU A 827 -12.74 12.47 -3.80
C GLU A 827 -12.22 13.34 -4.97
N LEU A 828 -11.09 14.05 -4.78
CA LEU A 828 -10.46 14.88 -5.79
C LEU A 828 -9.59 14.06 -6.76
N ARG A 829 -9.71 14.33 -8.06
CA ARG A 829 -8.91 13.66 -9.11
C ARG A 829 -7.41 13.90 -8.99
N ASP A 830 -7.02 15.07 -8.54
CA ASP A 830 -5.63 15.45 -8.29
C ASP A 830 -5.59 16.32 -7.04
N PRO A 831 -5.62 15.73 -5.83
CA PRO A 831 -5.72 16.48 -4.58
C PRO A 831 -4.56 17.45 -4.40
N VAL A 832 -3.35 17.08 -4.83
CA VAL A 832 -2.12 17.88 -4.69
C VAL A 832 -2.25 19.22 -5.42
N ARG A 833 -2.87 19.23 -6.60
CA ARG A 833 -3.09 20.48 -7.35
C ARG A 833 -4.43 21.13 -7.08
N GLN A 834 -5.50 20.33 -6.98
CA GLN A 834 -6.87 20.82 -6.96
C GLN A 834 -7.29 21.36 -5.60
N LEU A 835 -6.82 20.78 -4.50
CA LEU A 835 -7.17 21.23 -3.15
C LEU A 835 -6.61 22.63 -2.85
N PRO A 836 -5.30 22.91 -3.06
CA PRO A 836 -4.78 24.27 -2.89
C PRO A 836 -5.42 25.27 -3.84
N LEU A 837 -5.72 24.87 -5.08
CA LEU A 837 -6.38 25.74 -6.06
C LEU A 837 -7.79 26.12 -5.61
N ALA A 838 -8.59 25.16 -5.14
CA ALA A 838 -9.95 25.41 -4.67
C ALA A 838 -9.97 26.34 -3.43
N ILE A 839 -9.08 26.12 -2.46
CA ILE A 839 -8.99 26.96 -1.25
C ILE A 839 -8.53 28.38 -1.58
N ASN A 840 -7.46 28.53 -2.36
CA ASN A 840 -6.88 29.82 -2.70
C ASN A 840 -7.71 30.63 -3.72
N THR A 841 -8.81 30.07 -4.23
CA THR A 841 -9.78 30.79 -5.06
C THR A 841 -11.10 31.03 -4.31
N ALA A 842 -11.61 30.05 -3.56
CA ALA A 842 -12.87 30.17 -2.83
C ALA A 842 -12.78 31.16 -1.67
N ILE A 843 -11.80 31.04 -0.79
CA ILE A 843 -11.73 31.87 0.42
C ILE A 843 -11.56 33.36 0.07
N PRO A 844 -10.66 33.78 -0.84
CA PRO A 844 -10.57 35.18 -1.26
C PRO A 844 -11.87 35.71 -1.88
N THR A 845 -12.57 34.88 -2.66
CA THR A 845 -13.88 35.23 -3.24
C THR A 845 -14.92 35.48 -2.14
N ILE A 846 -14.93 34.66 -1.09
CA ILE A 846 -15.83 34.83 0.06
C ILE A 846 -15.50 36.12 0.82
N ILE A 847 -14.22 36.38 1.10
CA ILE A 847 -13.76 37.60 1.77
C ILE A 847 -14.26 38.83 1.01
N PHE A 848 -14.08 38.85 -0.30
CA PHE A 848 -14.56 39.94 -1.16
C PHE A 848 -16.09 40.08 -1.08
N ALA A 849 -16.83 38.97 -1.22
CA ALA A 849 -18.28 38.98 -1.18
C ALA A 849 -18.82 39.47 0.18
N PHE A 850 -18.19 39.06 1.28
CA PHE A 850 -18.57 39.48 2.63
C PHE A 850 -18.31 40.97 2.82
N ILE A 851 -17.11 41.44 2.52
CA ILE A 851 -16.77 42.88 2.63
C ILE A 851 -17.73 43.73 1.79
N ALA A 852 -18.05 43.30 0.56
CA ALA A 852 -18.99 44.00 -0.31
C ALA A 852 -20.42 44.03 0.25
N ALA A 853 -20.90 42.90 0.78
CA ALA A 853 -22.22 42.82 1.40
C ALA A 853 -22.32 43.71 2.65
N ILE A 854 -21.32 43.65 3.53
CA ILE A 854 -21.27 44.46 4.76
C ILE A 854 -21.21 45.96 4.44
N ALA A 855 -20.36 46.36 3.48
CA ALA A 855 -20.32 47.75 3.02
C ALA A 855 -21.69 48.20 2.48
N SER A 856 -22.38 47.32 1.77
CA SER A 856 -23.71 47.61 1.23
C SER A 856 -24.77 47.74 2.33
N TYR A 857 -24.70 46.96 3.40
CA TYR A 857 -25.59 47.13 4.56
C TYR A 857 -25.44 48.51 5.21
N TYR A 858 -24.21 49.00 5.40
CA TYR A 858 -23.98 50.35 5.94
C TYR A 858 -24.40 51.48 5.00
N VAL A 859 -24.52 51.21 3.70
CA VAL A 859 -25.06 52.15 2.71
C VAL A 859 -26.60 52.14 2.73
N LEU A 860 -27.19 50.96 2.85
CA LEU A 860 -28.64 50.78 2.77
C LEU A 860 -29.36 51.13 4.06
N LEU A 861 -28.72 50.99 5.23
CA LEU A 861 -29.36 51.16 6.53
C LEU A 861 -28.68 52.26 7.37
N PRO A 862 -29.42 52.97 8.23
CA PRO A 862 -28.86 53.79 9.30
C PRO A 862 -27.90 52.99 10.17
N TRP A 863 -26.76 53.58 10.56
CA TRP A 863 -25.71 52.84 11.26
C TRP A 863 -26.15 52.33 12.65
N ASN A 864 -27.06 53.03 13.30
CA ASN A 864 -27.60 52.60 14.61
C ASN A 864 -28.55 51.41 14.50
N GLU A 865 -29.17 51.20 13.34
CA GLU A 865 -30.07 50.05 13.13
C GLU A 865 -29.27 48.77 12.86
N VAL A 866 -28.11 48.91 12.21
CA VAL A 866 -27.19 47.79 11.98
C VAL A 866 -26.74 47.17 13.30
N SER A 867 -26.46 47.96 14.35
CA SER A 867 -26.03 47.44 15.65
C SER A 867 -27.16 46.79 16.46
N THR A 868 -28.41 47.16 16.23
CA THR A 868 -29.55 46.69 17.02
C THR A 868 -30.29 45.49 16.43
N THR A 869 -29.96 45.08 15.20
CA THR A 869 -30.66 43.98 14.53
C THR A 869 -29.96 42.62 14.71
N ASP A 870 -30.74 41.61 15.08
CA ASP A 870 -30.29 40.21 15.13
C ASP A 870 -30.06 39.61 13.73
N SER A 871 -30.66 40.23 12.69
CA SER A 871 -30.50 39.83 11.29
C SER A 871 -30.73 41.03 10.37
N VAL A 872 -29.65 41.53 9.77
CA VAL A 872 -29.68 42.74 8.92
C VAL A 872 -30.55 42.55 7.67
N ALA A 873 -30.74 41.30 7.23
CA ALA A 873 -31.54 40.98 6.04
C ALA A 873 -33.06 41.12 6.23
N VAL A 874 -33.55 41.32 7.47
CA VAL A 874 -34.98 41.33 7.80
C VAL A 874 -35.48 42.72 8.23
N VAL A 875 -34.61 43.74 8.17
CA VAL A 875 -35.01 45.13 8.44
C VAL A 875 -35.82 45.63 7.24
N SER A 876 -37.14 45.67 7.39
CA SER A 876 -38.06 46.29 6.44
C SER A 876 -38.61 47.58 7.05
N ASP A 877 -38.16 48.71 6.54
CA ASP A 877 -38.89 49.98 6.63
C ASP A 877 -39.65 50.24 5.32
#